data_AF-A0A3P8PW42-F1
#
_entry.id   AF-A0A3P8PW42-F1
#
_cell.length_a   1.000
_cell.length_b   1.000
_cell.length_c   1.000
_cell.angle_alpha   90.00
_cell.angle_beta   90.00
_cell.angle_gamma   90.00
#
_symmetry.space_group_name_H-M   'P 1'
#
loop_
_entity.id
_entity.type
_entity.pdbx_description
1 polymer ?
#
loop_
_entity_poly.entity_id
_entity_poly.type
_entity_poly.pdbx_seq_one_letter_code
_entity_poly.pdbx_strand_id
1 'polypeptide(L)'
;MDNMQQTIYSINGTTNGHCRLKSMNFEIPENSISHETQGLSRNRLVVRRGKPFKVTLKSDSWLWNPCAESLVLEVCLGGLSKRIPVLFYEEQSHPQLYDWKATIYPGNMHPQSVIIHICAPVQSSVALYELLAHIETRRSRKTYVLGTFVLLCNPWLKGDPVYMPLDAHKEEYIKSDYGLVYMGSSLNVSKRPWSFGLYEPGVLEACLKLLEFSPQHLTDKNKDYTLRADPVYLSRVVCAMINCNDDLGILEGKWQGSYKNGVKPADWSGSADILLRWASSKCRPVRYGQCWVFASVLCTVMRVLGIPSRVVTVFNAAHDGNGNMIIEEFYTRTGEKFGVSKDSIWNFHVWVECWMRRPDLGAGCDGWQVVDPTPQEKSEGIFCCGPCPVAAIQHHWLDARYDIPFVCASVDADVVRLIVHNGLVVGKTVDTECVGKLIYTKSIGSDKPENLKLTYKPDKRGNTSVCGRTLQHQGTMSPNLNVTLKIVGVPKLGEPIHICVTITNQCKNPRVLVGHINAQVKEYDSSPCEAFWDAQTEVQIQPFSVTTLNHTISHFKYQSFLAGDDIVNLAVVLKDMRTKETFLAAEEFSISPPQITIQIEGGNSIQLKKQRTVLVSFTNCLSTALYEAVLTVQGAGLLEGKQVAKIILLQPGEKIEKKVSITATSPGTKLLMATLSHSNNPNIIARWYHKVSVTA
;
A
#
# COMPACT_ATOMS: atom_id res chain seq x y z
N MET A 1 20.97 -17.07 22.20
CA MET A 1 22.07 -16.40 21.46
C MET A 1 22.50 -17.36 20.37
N ASP A 2 21.81 -17.35 19.23
CA ASP A 2 22.23 -18.17 18.09
C ASP A 2 23.48 -17.53 17.46
N ASN A 3 24.53 -18.34 17.30
CA ASN A 3 25.76 -17.97 16.61
C ASN A 3 25.43 -17.53 15.18
N MET A 4 25.32 -16.22 14.96
CA MET A 4 25.48 -15.65 13.62
C MET A 4 26.85 -16.07 13.12
N GLN A 5 26.90 -17.01 12.18
CA GLN A 5 28.15 -17.37 11.50
C GLN A 5 28.74 -16.10 10.90
N GLN A 6 29.91 -15.69 11.39
CA GLN A 6 30.66 -14.58 10.84
C GLN A 6 31.01 -14.91 9.38
N THR A 7 30.53 -14.10 8.44
CA THR A 7 30.88 -14.26 7.03
C THR A 7 32.31 -13.75 6.83
N ILE A 8 33.27 -14.68 6.87
CA ILE A 8 34.67 -14.41 6.55
C ILE A 8 34.84 -14.65 5.05
N TYR A 9 35.19 -13.61 4.30
CA TYR A 9 35.52 -13.76 2.88
C TYR A 9 37.02 -14.05 2.74
N SER A 10 37.34 -15.18 2.10
CA SER A 10 38.70 -15.51 1.67
C SER A 10 39.02 -14.75 0.39
N ILE A 11 40.17 -14.07 0.34
CA ILE A 11 40.51 -13.17 -0.76
C ILE A 11 41.57 -13.81 -1.67
N ASN A 12 41.27 -13.92 -2.97
CA ASN A 12 42.22 -14.41 -3.98
C ASN A 12 42.93 -13.22 -4.63
N GLY A 13 44.25 -13.11 -4.43
CA GLY A 13 45.08 -12.11 -5.11
C GLY A 13 45.64 -12.62 -6.44
N THR A 14 45.71 -11.77 -7.46
CA THR A 14 46.41 -12.08 -8.72
C THR A 14 47.88 -11.65 -8.67
N THR A 15 48.75 -12.62 -8.96
CA THR A 15 50.21 -12.59 -9.23
C THR A 15 51.20 -12.50 -8.05
N ASN A 16 52.13 -13.47 -8.10
CA ASN A 16 53.36 -13.76 -7.34
C ASN A 16 53.83 -12.73 -6.30
N GLY A 17 53.76 -13.15 -5.02
CA GLY A 17 54.46 -12.54 -3.90
C GLY A 17 53.56 -12.39 -2.67
N HIS A 18 53.75 -13.25 -1.67
CA HIS A 18 53.12 -13.27 -0.33
C HIS A 18 51.85 -12.41 -0.18
N CYS A 19 50.67 -13.04 -0.24
CA CYS A 19 49.40 -12.36 0.01
C CYS A 19 49.40 -11.77 1.43
N ARG A 20 49.41 -10.43 1.56
CA ARG A 20 49.41 -9.75 2.86
C ARG A 20 48.03 -9.74 3.50
N LEU A 21 46.97 -9.59 2.71
CA LEU A 21 45.59 -9.64 3.19
C LEU A 21 45.02 -11.06 3.06
N LYS A 22 44.65 -11.68 4.18
CA LYS A 22 44.19 -13.07 4.22
C LYS A 22 42.68 -13.18 4.16
N SER A 23 42.00 -12.35 4.95
CA SER A 23 40.54 -12.34 5.02
C SER A 23 40.02 -10.98 5.49
N MET A 24 38.72 -10.79 5.34
CA MET A 24 38.00 -9.65 5.87
C MET A 24 36.77 -10.08 6.66
N ASN A 25 36.30 -9.22 7.56
CA ASN A 25 35.03 -9.34 8.27
C ASN A 25 34.23 -8.03 8.20
N PHE A 26 32.98 -8.09 7.74
CA PHE A 26 32.08 -6.93 7.64
C PHE A 26 31.39 -6.60 8.96
N GLU A 27 31.71 -7.32 10.04
CA GLU A 27 31.12 -7.12 11.37
C GLU A 27 29.59 -7.04 11.30
N ILE A 28 28.98 -7.90 10.46
CA ILE A 28 27.56 -7.86 10.11
C ILE A 28 26.66 -7.79 11.36
N PRO A 29 26.86 -8.58 12.43
CA PRO A 29 26.03 -8.49 13.63
C PRO A 29 26.01 -7.08 14.25
N GLU A 30 27.20 -6.49 14.46
CA GLU A 30 27.34 -5.17 15.10
C GLU A 30 26.82 -4.06 14.18
N ASN A 31 27.21 -4.09 12.91
CA ASN A 31 26.77 -3.10 11.94
C ASN A 31 25.25 -3.17 11.71
N SER A 32 24.64 -4.36 11.69
CA SER A 32 23.19 -4.49 11.50
C SER A 32 22.39 -3.93 12.67
N ILE A 33 22.89 -4.10 13.90
CA ILE A 33 22.32 -3.47 15.10
C ILE A 33 22.44 -1.95 14.97
N SER A 34 23.66 -1.46 14.74
CA SER A 34 23.93 -0.01 14.66
C SER A 34 23.11 0.65 13.56
N HIS A 35 22.93 0.01 12.41
CA HIS A 35 22.24 0.59 11.26
C HIS A 35 20.74 0.33 11.22
N GLU A 36 20.15 -0.36 12.21
CA GLU A 36 18.71 -0.67 12.23
C GLU A 36 18.30 -1.47 10.98
N THR A 37 19.11 -2.47 10.63
CA THR A 37 18.96 -3.32 9.43
C THR A 37 18.93 -4.82 9.77
N GLN A 38 18.79 -5.16 11.06
CA GLN A 38 18.65 -6.54 11.51
C GLN A 38 17.51 -7.24 10.77
N GLY A 39 17.77 -8.46 10.30
CA GLY A 39 16.78 -9.30 9.61
C GLY A 39 16.60 -9.01 8.12
N LEU A 40 17.05 -7.86 7.58
CA LEU A 40 16.93 -7.55 6.15
C LEU A 40 17.79 -8.45 5.27
N SER A 41 18.94 -8.89 5.78
CA SER A 41 19.76 -9.93 5.14
C SER A 41 20.50 -10.73 6.20
N ARG A 42 20.74 -12.02 5.91
CA ARG A 42 21.57 -12.91 6.75
C ARG A 42 23.00 -13.04 6.24
N ASN A 43 23.23 -12.77 4.95
CA ASN A 43 24.46 -13.14 4.25
C ASN A 43 25.21 -11.92 3.69
N ARG A 44 24.61 -10.73 3.75
CA ARG A 44 25.17 -9.50 3.20
C ARG A 44 25.13 -8.39 4.24
N LEU A 45 26.14 -7.53 4.23
CA LEU A 45 26.13 -6.31 5.01
C LEU A 45 25.08 -5.35 4.43
N VAL A 46 24.15 -4.88 5.26
CA VAL A 46 23.16 -3.87 4.90
C VAL A 46 23.32 -2.69 5.86
N VAL A 47 23.63 -1.53 5.31
CA VAL A 47 23.92 -0.31 6.06
C VAL A 47 23.14 0.87 5.47
N ARG A 48 23.14 1.99 6.20
CA ARG A 48 22.40 3.21 5.83
C ARG A 48 23.39 4.35 5.63
N ARG A 49 23.18 5.15 4.58
CA ARG A 49 24.04 6.28 4.21
C ARG A 49 24.18 7.31 5.34
N GLY A 50 25.28 8.05 5.36
CA GLY A 50 25.56 9.06 6.38
C GLY A 50 25.87 8.53 7.79
N LYS A 51 25.93 7.20 7.98
CA LYS A 51 26.34 6.58 9.25
C LYS A 51 27.57 5.68 9.03
N PRO A 52 28.61 5.76 9.88
CA PRO A 52 29.79 4.90 9.74
C PRO A 52 29.52 3.44 10.06
N PHE A 53 30.10 2.52 9.29
CA PHE A 53 30.10 1.08 9.52
C PHE A 53 31.52 0.51 9.58
N LYS A 54 31.70 -0.60 10.31
CA LYS A 54 33.00 -1.22 10.56
C LYS A 54 33.36 -2.27 9.52
N VAL A 55 34.62 -2.30 9.11
CA VAL A 55 35.22 -3.40 8.32
C VAL A 55 36.54 -3.77 8.95
N THR A 56 36.72 -5.05 9.27
CA THR A 56 37.97 -5.58 9.82
C THR A 56 38.75 -6.32 8.74
N LEU A 57 39.95 -5.86 8.44
CA LEU A 57 40.89 -6.53 7.54
C LEU A 57 41.87 -7.37 8.36
N LYS A 58 42.12 -8.61 7.96
CA LYS A 58 42.99 -9.57 8.68
C LYS A 58 44.14 -10.06 7.81
N SER A 59 45.31 -10.18 8.42
CA SER A 59 46.57 -10.54 7.76
C SER A 59 47.42 -11.43 8.67
N ASP A 60 48.35 -12.21 8.10
CA ASP A 60 49.26 -13.05 8.90
C ASP A 60 50.37 -12.24 9.60
N SER A 61 50.66 -11.05 9.07
CA SER A 61 51.62 -10.05 9.60
C SER A 61 51.09 -8.64 9.30
N TRP A 62 51.87 -7.59 9.54
CA TRP A 62 51.45 -6.20 9.25
C TRP A 62 50.86 -6.06 7.84
N LEU A 63 49.62 -5.58 7.76
CA LEU A 63 48.87 -5.53 6.49
C LEU A 63 49.52 -4.59 5.47
N TRP A 64 49.91 -3.39 5.91
CA TRP A 64 50.72 -2.42 5.15
C TRP A 64 51.62 -1.65 6.11
N ASN A 65 52.66 -0.99 5.58
CA ASN A 65 53.49 -0.05 6.33
C ASN A 65 52.97 1.38 6.12
N PRO A 66 52.33 2.03 7.11
CA PRO A 66 51.76 3.36 6.96
C PRO A 66 52.78 4.46 6.59
N CYS A 67 54.07 4.25 6.90
CA CYS A 67 55.13 5.22 6.56
C CYS A 67 55.58 5.14 5.09
N ALA A 68 55.31 4.03 4.40
CA ALA A 68 55.81 3.76 3.04
C ALA A 68 54.71 3.43 2.02
N GLU A 69 53.54 3.01 2.49
CA GLU A 69 52.41 2.51 1.71
C GLU A 69 51.13 3.22 2.13
N SER A 70 50.28 3.54 1.15
CA SER A 70 48.94 4.07 1.41
C SER A 70 47.89 2.98 1.23
N LEU A 71 47.00 2.84 2.21
CA LEU A 71 45.79 2.04 2.07
C LEU A 71 44.66 2.91 1.51
N VAL A 72 44.08 2.51 0.39
CA VAL A 72 42.99 3.21 -0.28
C VAL A 72 41.85 2.23 -0.50
N LEU A 73 40.65 2.55 -0.05
CA LEU A 73 39.45 1.79 -0.40
C LEU A 73 38.87 2.33 -1.71
N GLU A 74 38.26 1.48 -2.52
CA GLU A 74 37.49 1.90 -3.69
C GLU A 74 36.10 1.30 -3.60
N VAL A 75 35.09 2.16 -3.61
CA VAL A 75 33.68 1.73 -3.70
C VAL A 75 33.25 1.82 -5.16
N CYS A 76 32.71 0.72 -5.67
CA CYS A 76 32.30 0.57 -7.05
C CYS A 76 30.78 0.40 -7.13
N LEU A 77 30.16 1.10 -8.07
CA LEU A 77 28.74 1.04 -8.38
C LEU A 77 28.54 1.08 -9.90
N GLY A 78 28.42 -0.10 -10.52
CA GLY A 78 28.36 -0.20 -11.97
C GLY A 78 29.63 0.35 -12.64
N GLY A 79 29.49 1.36 -13.50
CA GLY A 79 30.63 2.05 -14.12
C GLY A 79 31.19 3.21 -13.29
N LEU A 80 30.61 3.50 -12.12
CA LEU A 80 31.06 4.56 -11.22
C LEU A 80 31.99 3.97 -10.16
N SER A 81 33.07 4.68 -9.82
CA SER A 81 33.89 4.33 -8.67
C SER A 81 34.35 5.55 -7.90
N LYS A 82 34.56 5.37 -6.59
CA LYS A 82 35.09 6.41 -5.72
C LYS A 82 36.21 5.82 -4.86
N ARG A 83 37.40 6.41 -4.98
CA ARG A 83 38.57 6.08 -4.16
C ARG A 83 38.56 6.89 -2.87
N ILE A 84 38.84 6.23 -1.77
CA ILE A 84 38.69 6.71 -0.40
C ILE A 84 40.02 6.41 0.32
N PRO A 85 40.91 7.41 0.47
CA PRO A 85 42.10 7.23 1.29
C PRO A 85 41.72 6.85 2.73
N VAL A 86 42.38 5.84 3.28
CA VAL A 86 42.20 5.46 4.69
C VAL A 86 43.13 6.32 5.53
N LEU A 87 42.55 7.17 6.38
CA LEU A 87 43.28 8.12 7.22
C LEU A 87 43.24 7.70 8.68
N PHE A 88 44.29 8.02 9.43
CA PHE A 88 44.22 7.96 10.89
C PHE A 88 43.37 9.13 11.41
N TYR A 89 42.64 8.90 12.50
CA TYR A 89 41.76 9.92 13.08
C TYR A 89 42.49 11.25 13.37
N GLU A 90 43.74 11.18 13.82
CA GLU A 90 44.59 12.34 14.15
C GLU A 90 44.98 13.19 12.92
N GLU A 91 44.92 12.62 11.72
CA GLU A 91 45.30 13.27 10.46
C GLU A 91 44.14 14.03 9.80
N GLN A 92 42.94 13.98 10.38
CA GLN A 92 41.74 14.59 9.78
C GLN A 92 41.68 16.10 10.06
N SER A 93 42.10 16.92 9.09
CA SER A 93 41.87 18.37 9.10
C SER A 93 40.46 18.71 8.57
N HIS A 94 39.59 19.23 9.45
CA HIS A 94 38.19 19.66 9.24
C HIS A 94 37.25 18.62 8.58
N PRO A 95 36.02 18.43 9.10
CA PRO A 95 35.10 17.44 8.55
C PRO A 95 34.56 17.87 7.18
N GLN A 96 35.09 17.31 6.09
CA GLN A 96 34.40 17.36 4.78
C GLN A 96 33.11 16.54 4.88
N LEU A 97 31.96 17.19 5.07
CA LEU A 97 30.68 16.51 5.36
C LEU A 97 30.08 15.76 4.16
N TYR A 98 30.60 15.98 2.95
CA TYR A 98 29.94 15.63 1.68
C TYR A 98 30.64 14.54 0.86
N ASP A 99 31.70 13.91 1.37
CA ASP A 99 32.42 12.86 0.66
C ASP A 99 32.56 11.57 1.49
N TRP A 100 32.87 10.46 0.82
CA TRP A 100 33.16 9.18 1.45
C TRP A 100 34.39 9.28 2.36
N LYS A 101 34.34 8.60 3.51
CA LYS A 101 35.42 8.58 4.49
C LYS A 101 35.78 7.17 4.90
N ALA A 102 37.06 6.94 5.15
CA ALA A 102 37.57 5.73 5.77
C ALA A 102 38.56 6.11 6.88
N THR A 103 38.26 5.74 8.12
CA THR A 103 39.01 6.20 9.30
C THR A 103 39.46 5.04 10.18
N ILE A 104 40.69 5.10 10.66
CA ILE A 104 41.22 4.23 11.71
C ILE A 104 41.31 5.05 13.00
N TYR A 105 40.61 4.60 14.05
CA TYR A 105 40.66 5.24 15.37
C TYR A 105 41.80 4.67 16.22
N PRO A 106 42.26 5.40 17.25
CA PRO A 106 43.22 4.86 18.20
C PRO A 106 42.76 3.51 18.77
N GLY A 107 43.65 2.53 18.81
CA GLY A 107 43.36 1.18 19.29
C GLY A 107 42.77 0.21 18.24
N ASN A 108 42.41 0.69 17.04
CA ASN A 108 41.88 -0.17 15.96
C ASN A 108 42.94 -0.76 15.03
N MET A 109 44.22 -0.52 15.32
CA MET A 109 45.34 -1.04 14.55
C MET A 109 46.13 -2.05 15.40
N HIS A 110 46.18 -3.28 14.91
CA HIS A 110 46.95 -4.38 15.50
C HIS A 110 47.85 -5.02 14.44
N PRO A 111 48.90 -5.77 14.84
CA PRO A 111 49.83 -6.38 13.87
C PRO A 111 49.17 -7.31 12.85
N GLN A 112 48.06 -7.95 13.19
CA GLN A 112 47.37 -8.95 12.35
C GLN A 112 45.95 -8.51 11.93
N SER A 113 45.48 -7.35 12.39
CA SER A 113 44.15 -6.86 12.07
C SER A 113 44.06 -5.35 12.11
N VAL A 114 43.26 -4.78 11.23
CA VAL A 114 42.87 -3.36 11.29
C VAL A 114 41.36 -3.22 11.18
N ILE A 115 40.79 -2.33 11.99
CA ILE A 115 39.36 -1.99 11.95
C ILE A 115 39.20 -0.60 11.35
N ILE A 116 38.56 -0.54 10.19
CA ILE A 116 38.32 0.67 9.42
C ILE A 116 36.85 1.04 9.54
N HIS A 117 36.56 2.30 9.85
CA HIS A 117 35.21 2.83 9.81
C HIS A 117 34.98 3.57 8.50
N ILE A 118 34.06 3.04 7.69
CA ILE A 118 33.69 3.60 6.39
C ILE A 118 32.38 4.39 6.57
N CYS A 119 32.33 5.63 6.09
CA CYS A 119 31.12 6.44 6.12
C CYS A 119 30.80 6.96 4.72
N ALA A 120 29.63 6.61 4.22
CA ALA A 120 29.09 7.13 2.96
C ALA A 120 28.45 8.51 3.19
N PRO A 121 28.57 9.47 2.27
CA PRO A 121 27.82 10.73 2.35
C PRO A 121 26.31 10.48 2.24
N VAL A 122 25.52 11.46 2.70
CA VAL A 122 24.05 11.37 2.66
C VAL A 122 23.52 11.35 1.22
N GLN A 123 24.26 11.91 0.28
CA GLN A 123 23.92 11.91 -1.15
C GLN A 123 24.37 10.62 -1.86
N SER A 124 24.78 9.58 -1.13
CA SER A 124 25.05 8.28 -1.75
C SER A 124 23.78 7.58 -2.20
N SER A 125 23.90 6.91 -3.34
CA SER A 125 22.83 6.18 -4.01
C SER A 125 22.42 4.92 -3.26
N VAL A 126 21.12 4.59 -3.28
CA VAL A 126 20.61 3.32 -2.79
C VAL A 126 20.92 2.20 -3.78
N ALA A 127 21.80 1.27 -3.42
CA ALA A 127 22.23 0.18 -4.30
C ALA A 127 23.04 -0.91 -3.57
N LEU A 128 23.37 -1.96 -4.31
CA LEU A 128 24.45 -2.90 -3.99
C LEU A 128 25.79 -2.34 -4.49
N TYR A 129 26.76 -2.20 -3.60
CA TYR A 129 28.11 -1.71 -3.89
C TYR A 129 29.11 -2.86 -3.81
N GLU A 130 30.17 -2.77 -4.61
CA GLU A 130 31.38 -3.58 -4.45
C GLU A 130 32.45 -2.75 -3.75
N LEU A 131 33.18 -3.37 -2.82
CA LEU A 131 34.25 -2.75 -2.05
C LEU A 131 35.58 -3.42 -2.38
N LEU A 132 36.55 -2.61 -2.80
CA LEU A 132 37.93 -3.01 -3.05
C LEU A 132 38.86 -2.33 -2.05
N ALA A 133 40.00 -2.96 -1.78
CA ALA A 133 41.12 -2.37 -1.06
C ALA A 133 42.36 -2.35 -1.96
N HIS A 134 43.08 -1.23 -1.91
CA HIS A 134 44.32 -1.02 -2.63
C HIS A 134 45.43 -0.68 -1.66
N ILE A 135 46.53 -1.43 -1.75
CA ILE A 135 47.78 -1.11 -1.07
C ILE A 135 48.71 -0.54 -2.13
N GLU A 136 49.05 0.74 -1.97
CA GLU A 136 49.73 1.52 -2.99
C GLU A 136 51.08 2.04 -2.48
N THR A 137 52.09 1.94 -3.35
CA THR A 137 53.38 2.61 -3.21
C THR A 137 53.54 3.61 -4.36
N ARG A 138 54.63 4.38 -4.38
CA ARG A 138 54.98 5.23 -5.54
C ARG A 138 55.14 4.47 -6.86
N ARG A 139 55.29 3.14 -6.85
CA ARG A 139 55.62 2.34 -8.05
C ARG A 139 54.68 1.17 -8.33
N SER A 140 53.82 0.79 -7.38
CA SER A 140 52.96 -0.39 -7.52
C SER A 140 51.64 -0.23 -6.76
N ARG A 141 50.60 -0.91 -7.27
CA ARG A 141 49.27 -1.01 -6.65
C ARG A 141 48.89 -2.48 -6.58
N LYS A 142 48.57 -2.95 -5.38
CA LYS A 142 47.96 -4.28 -5.15
C LYS A 142 46.48 -4.09 -4.85
N THR A 143 45.62 -4.84 -5.54
CA THR A 143 44.15 -4.73 -5.41
C THR A 143 43.57 -6.01 -4.80
N TYR A 144 42.65 -5.84 -3.87
CA TYR A 144 41.95 -6.91 -3.17
C TYR A 144 40.43 -6.67 -3.25
N VAL A 145 39.68 -7.68 -3.69
CA VAL A 145 38.20 -7.64 -3.64
C VAL A 145 37.78 -8.00 -2.22
N LEU A 146 37.15 -7.06 -1.51
CA LEU A 146 36.70 -7.30 -0.13
C LEU A 146 35.33 -7.97 -0.12
N GLY A 147 34.39 -7.47 -0.92
CA GLY A 147 33.06 -8.05 -1.02
C GLY A 147 32.02 -7.02 -1.45
N THR A 148 30.75 -7.32 -1.17
CA THR A 148 29.64 -6.41 -1.51
C THR A 148 28.82 -6.04 -0.28
N PHE A 149 28.26 -4.84 -0.29
CA PHE A 149 27.37 -4.35 0.76
C PHE A 149 26.22 -3.53 0.15
N VAL A 150 25.07 -3.52 0.83
CA VAL A 150 23.91 -2.72 0.43
C VAL A 150 23.90 -1.43 1.22
N LEU A 151 23.69 -0.30 0.53
CA LEU A 151 23.50 1.00 1.14
C LEU A 151 22.04 1.46 0.92
N LEU A 152 21.37 1.84 2.01
CA LEU A 152 19.97 2.28 2.03
C LEU A 152 19.84 3.75 2.47
N CYS A 153 18.65 4.33 2.29
CA CYS A 153 18.28 5.61 2.89
C CYS A 153 18.33 5.55 4.43
N ASN A 154 18.55 6.69 5.08
CA ASN A 154 18.75 6.78 6.52
C ASN A 154 17.73 7.69 7.23
N PRO A 155 16.56 7.16 7.63
CA PRO A 155 15.53 7.96 8.31
C PRO A 155 15.89 8.31 9.76
N TRP A 156 17.00 7.79 10.31
CA TRP A 156 17.50 8.17 11.64
C TRP A 156 18.41 9.40 11.62
N LEU A 157 18.91 9.80 10.45
CA LEU A 157 19.89 10.89 10.34
C LEU A 157 19.23 12.18 9.89
N LYS A 158 19.28 13.24 10.72
CA LYS A 158 18.68 14.55 10.42
C LYS A 158 19.07 15.15 9.07
N GLY A 159 20.30 14.89 8.63
CA GLY A 159 20.80 15.36 7.33
C GLY A 159 20.19 14.66 6.13
N ASP A 160 19.58 13.49 6.29
CA ASP A 160 18.97 12.70 5.21
C ASP A 160 17.62 13.29 4.77
N PRO A 161 17.35 13.39 3.45
CA PRO A 161 16.03 13.76 2.93
C PRO A 161 14.84 12.98 3.53
N VAL A 162 15.05 11.74 3.97
CA VAL A 162 13.97 10.91 4.55
C VAL A 162 13.95 10.89 6.09
N TYR A 163 14.64 11.83 6.74
CA TYR A 163 14.71 11.89 8.20
C TYR A 163 13.34 11.94 8.86
N MET A 164 13.10 11.03 9.80
CA MET A 164 11.88 10.94 10.58
C MET A 164 12.20 11.12 12.07
N PRO A 165 11.75 12.22 12.70
CA PRO A 165 12.23 12.60 14.02
C PRO A 165 11.77 11.67 15.13
N LEU A 166 10.52 11.19 15.09
CA LEU A 166 9.92 10.43 16.18
C LEU A 166 10.23 8.94 16.07
N ASP A 167 10.64 8.29 17.17
CA ASP A 167 10.99 6.87 17.18
C ASP A 167 9.77 5.98 16.94
N ALA A 168 8.63 6.30 17.54
CA ALA A 168 7.38 5.57 17.31
C ALA A 168 6.97 5.56 15.82
N HIS A 169 7.26 6.63 15.08
CA HIS A 169 7.01 6.69 13.65
C HIS A 169 7.99 5.82 12.86
N LYS A 170 9.28 5.78 13.25
CA LYS A 170 10.28 4.89 12.64
C LYS A 170 9.94 3.42 12.87
N GLU A 171 9.45 3.08 14.07
CA GLU A 171 8.96 1.73 14.37
C GLU A 171 7.77 1.34 13.47
N GLU A 172 6.77 2.22 13.30
CA GLU A 172 5.58 1.91 12.49
C GLU A 172 5.83 1.96 10.97
N TYR A 173 6.59 2.95 10.50
CA TYR A 173 6.68 3.29 9.07
C TYR A 173 7.95 2.82 8.39
N ILE A 174 8.90 2.22 9.13
CA ILE A 174 10.08 1.55 8.58
C ILE A 174 10.15 0.09 9.04
N LYS A 175 10.12 -0.15 10.35
CA LYS A 175 10.41 -1.49 10.93
C LYS A 175 9.21 -2.43 10.95
N SER A 176 7.99 -1.92 11.12
CA SER A 176 6.80 -2.77 11.19
C SER A 176 6.63 -3.56 9.89
N ASP A 177 6.61 -4.89 9.99
CA ASP A 177 6.37 -5.81 8.88
C ASP A 177 4.87 -6.14 8.68
N TYR A 178 4.01 -5.38 9.35
CA TYR A 178 2.57 -5.55 9.40
C TYR A 178 1.85 -4.23 9.13
N GLY A 179 0.76 -4.32 8.37
CA GLY A 179 -0.13 -3.20 8.08
C GLY A 179 -1.60 -3.59 8.08
N LEU A 180 -2.45 -2.58 7.93
CA LEU A 180 -3.88 -2.72 7.69
C LEU A 180 -4.24 -1.93 6.44
N VAL A 181 -5.08 -2.53 5.61
CA VAL A 181 -5.80 -1.85 4.54
C VAL A 181 -7.26 -1.73 4.95
N TYR A 182 -7.85 -0.56 4.78
CA TYR A 182 -9.28 -0.35 5.00
C TYR A 182 -10.01 -0.50 3.67
N MET A 183 -11.15 -1.20 3.67
CA MET A 183 -11.90 -1.57 2.47
C MET A 183 -13.41 -1.47 2.72
N GLY A 184 -14.21 -1.80 1.72
CA GLY A 184 -15.67 -1.77 1.80
C GLY A 184 -16.23 -0.41 1.40
N SER A 185 -17.11 0.15 2.22
CA SER A 185 -17.75 1.44 1.96
C SER A 185 -17.51 2.41 3.11
N SER A 186 -17.74 3.70 2.89
CA SER A 186 -17.65 4.70 3.96
C SER A 186 -18.66 4.48 5.11
N LEU A 187 -19.74 3.73 4.85
CA LEU A 187 -20.73 3.33 5.84
C LEU A 187 -20.33 2.07 6.62
N ASN A 188 -19.60 1.16 5.97
CA ASN A 188 -19.22 -0.14 6.51
C ASN A 188 -17.77 -0.45 6.15
N VAL A 189 -16.87 0.09 6.97
CA VAL A 189 -15.43 -0.05 6.77
C VAL A 189 -14.97 -1.40 7.30
N SER A 190 -14.49 -2.25 6.40
CA SER A 190 -13.79 -3.48 6.75
C SER A 190 -12.28 -3.22 6.86
N LYS A 191 -11.60 -4.06 7.63
CA LYS A 191 -10.16 -3.98 7.85
C LYS A 191 -9.51 -5.28 7.43
N ARG A 192 -8.48 -5.14 6.62
CA ARG A 192 -7.74 -6.25 6.02
C ARG A 192 -6.28 -6.18 6.43
N PRO A 193 -5.84 -7.11 7.30
CA PRO A 193 -4.43 -7.28 7.61
C PRO A 193 -3.58 -7.57 6.37
N TRP A 194 -2.38 -7.00 6.36
CA TRP A 194 -1.40 -7.24 5.32
C TRP A 194 -0.01 -7.50 5.94
N SER A 195 0.65 -8.56 5.48
CA SER A 195 2.04 -8.84 5.85
C SER A 195 2.97 -8.22 4.81
N PHE A 196 3.70 -7.18 5.17
CA PHE A 196 4.69 -6.58 4.28
C PHE A 196 5.86 -7.53 4.01
N GLY A 197 6.21 -8.37 5.00
CA GLY A 197 7.24 -9.40 4.86
C GLY A 197 8.64 -8.83 4.62
N LEU A 198 8.97 -7.70 5.24
CA LEU A 198 10.23 -6.96 5.05
C LEU A 198 11.49 -7.83 5.29
N TYR A 199 11.36 -8.79 6.20
CA TYR A 199 12.45 -9.64 6.69
C TYR A 199 12.41 -11.07 6.11
N GLU A 200 11.55 -11.33 5.12
CA GLU A 200 11.57 -12.62 4.44
C GLU A 200 12.81 -12.73 3.54
N PRO A 201 13.50 -13.89 3.52
CA PRO A 201 14.67 -14.10 2.69
C PRO A 201 14.39 -13.82 1.20
N GLY A 202 15.23 -13.00 0.55
CA GLY A 202 15.12 -12.67 -0.87
C GLY A 202 14.31 -11.40 -1.16
N VAL A 203 13.58 -10.84 -0.19
CA VAL A 203 12.77 -9.62 -0.40
C VAL A 203 13.65 -8.39 -0.64
N LEU A 204 14.73 -8.22 0.12
CA LEU A 204 15.70 -7.14 -0.11
C LEU A 204 16.30 -7.24 -1.52
N GLU A 205 16.73 -8.43 -1.91
CA GLU A 205 17.30 -8.68 -3.24
C GLU A 205 16.28 -8.42 -4.36
N ALA A 206 15.02 -8.79 -4.17
CA ALA A 206 13.95 -8.48 -5.12
C ALA A 206 13.73 -6.97 -5.26
N CYS A 207 13.77 -6.21 -4.16
CA CYS A 207 13.62 -4.74 -4.17
C CYS A 207 14.78 -4.06 -4.88
N LEU A 208 16.02 -4.51 -4.69
CA LEU A 208 17.19 -3.97 -5.41
C LEU A 208 17.15 -4.33 -6.89
N LYS A 209 16.75 -5.57 -7.21
CA LYS A 209 16.60 -6.05 -8.58
C LYS A 209 15.52 -5.29 -9.35
N LEU A 210 14.45 -4.86 -8.68
CA LEU A 210 13.43 -3.98 -9.27
C LEU A 210 14.04 -2.70 -9.84
N LEU A 211 14.94 -2.04 -9.11
CA LEU A 211 15.57 -0.82 -9.59
C LEU A 211 16.46 -1.08 -10.81
N GLU A 212 17.13 -2.23 -10.87
CA GLU A 212 17.97 -2.64 -12.00
C GLU A 212 17.18 -3.07 -13.25
N PHE A 213 15.92 -3.47 -13.08
CA PHE A 213 15.01 -3.80 -14.18
C PHE A 213 14.19 -2.61 -14.68
N SER A 214 14.34 -1.44 -14.06
CA SER A 214 13.64 -0.23 -14.48
C SER A 214 14.08 0.22 -15.88
N PRO A 215 13.16 0.79 -16.69
CA PRO A 215 13.52 1.36 -17.99
C PRO A 215 14.66 2.38 -17.91
N GLN A 216 14.71 3.16 -16.84
CA GLN A 216 15.76 4.14 -16.57
C GLN A 216 17.13 3.47 -16.44
N HIS A 217 17.20 2.37 -15.68
CA HIS A 217 18.45 1.62 -15.50
C HIS A 217 18.91 0.93 -16.79
N LEU A 218 17.97 0.33 -17.52
CA LEU A 218 18.26 -0.35 -18.78
C LEU A 218 18.73 0.62 -19.87
N THR A 219 18.25 1.87 -19.84
CA THR A 219 18.64 2.91 -20.79
C THR A 219 20.02 3.50 -20.45
N ASP A 220 20.23 3.90 -19.19
CA ASP A 220 21.51 4.45 -18.73
C ASP A 220 21.72 4.12 -17.24
N LYS A 221 22.42 3.01 -17.00
CA LYS A 221 22.71 2.50 -15.65
C LYS A 221 23.43 3.51 -14.76
N ASN A 222 24.38 4.30 -15.31
CA ASN A 222 25.22 5.17 -14.49
C ASN A 222 24.46 6.44 -14.10
N LYS A 223 23.66 6.98 -15.02
CA LYS A 223 22.75 8.08 -14.74
C LYS A 223 21.70 7.66 -13.70
N ASP A 224 21.07 6.51 -13.88
CA ASP A 224 20.11 5.96 -12.92
C ASP A 224 20.75 5.79 -11.53
N TYR A 225 21.93 5.16 -11.44
CA TYR A 225 22.64 5.04 -10.16
C TYR A 225 22.87 6.40 -9.49
N THR A 226 23.26 7.44 -10.22
CA THR A 226 23.46 8.78 -9.64
C THR A 226 22.16 9.36 -9.08
N LEU A 227 21.04 9.14 -9.77
CA LEU A 227 19.72 9.67 -9.37
C LEU A 227 19.10 8.91 -8.19
N ARG A 228 19.49 7.65 -7.94
CA ARG A 228 19.05 6.87 -6.76
C ARG A 228 19.48 7.44 -5.40
N ALA A 229 20.21 8.55 -5.38
CA ALA A 229 20.44 9.33 -4.17
C ALA A 229 19.20 10.13 -3.72
N ASP A 230 18.29 10.44 -4.64
CA ASP A 230 17.11 11.26 -4.40
C ASP A 230 15.87 10.37 -4.10
N PRO A 231 15.23 10.49 -2.92
CA PRO A 231 14.00 9.75 -2.64
C PRO A 231 12.83 10.12 -3.57
N VAL A 232 12.80 11.33 -4.14
CA VAL A 232 11.76 11.72 -5.12
C VAL A 232 11.90 10.87 -6.39
N TYR A 233 13.13 10.75 -6.91
CA TYR A 233 13.44 9.89 -8.04
C TYR A 233 13.15 8.42 -7.75
N LEU A 234 13.62 7.89 -6.61
CA LEU A 234 13.32 6.51 -6.18
C LEU A 234 11.81 6.28 -6.12
N SER A 235 11.04 7.26 -5.63
CA SER A 235 9.60 7.13 -5.54
C SER A 235 8.92 6.97 -6.89
N ARG A 236 9.34 7.78 -7.88
CA ARG A 236 8.81 7.68 -9.26
C ARG A 236 9.18 6.37 -9.94
N VAL A 237 10.46 5.97 -9.87
CA VAL A 237 10.93 4.72 -10.49
C VAL A 237 10.23 3.51 -9.88
N VAL A 238 10.16 3.43 -8.55
CA VAL A 238 9.49 2.31 -7.89
C VAL A 238 8.01 2.32 -8.21
N CYS A 239 7.33 3.47 -8.15
CA CYS A 239 5.92 3.60 -8.48
C CYS A 239 5.57 3.01 -9.86
N ALA A 240 6.33 3.38 -10.89
CA ALA A 240 6.16 2.84 -12.24
C ALA A 240 6.36 1.31 -12.27
N MET A 241 7.43 0.83 -11.64
CA MET A 241 7.81 -0.59 -11.63
C MET A 241 6.90 -1.49 -10.79
N ILE A 242 6.00 -0.95 -9.97
CA ILE A 242 5.04 -1.77 -9.22
C ILE A 242 3.97 -2.35 -10.15
N ASN A 243 3.51 -1.59 -11.14
CA ASN A 243 2.63 -2.10 -12.20
C ASN A 243 3.47 -2.48 -13.44
N CYS A 244 2.88 -3.18 -14.42
CA CYS A 244 3.62 -3.65 -15.61
C CYS A 244 3.06 -3.11 -16.94
N ASN A 245 2.41 -1.95 -16.94
CA ASN A 245 1.71 -1.47 -18.14
C ASN A 245 2.67 -0.94 -19.21
N ASP A 246 3.78 -0.34 -18.80
CA ASP A 246 4.77 0.23 -19.72
C ASP A 246 6.07 -0.59 -19.80
N ASP A 247 6.23 -1.61 -18.95
CA ASP A 247 7.50 -2.34 -18.76
C ASP A 247 7.31 -3.76 -18.15
N LEU A 248 8.39 -4.33 -17.61
CA LEU A 248 8.43 -5.63 -16.93
C LEU A 248 8.27 -5.51 -15.40
N GLY A 249 7.46 -4.56 -14.94
CA GLY A 249 7.17 -4.35 -13.53
C GLY A 249 6.45 -5.51 -12.84
N ILE A 250 6.14 -5.34 -11.56
CA ILE A 250 5.83 -6.46 -10.66
C ILE A 250 4.45 -7.08 -10.95
N LEU A 251 3.40 -6.27 -11.07
CA LEU A 251 2.01 -6.75 -11.03
C LEU A 251 1.23 -6.39 -12.30
N GLU A 252 0.49 -7.39 -12.82
CA GLU A 252 -0.51 -7.18 -13.85
C GLU A 252 -1.87 -6.88 -13.22
N GLY A 253 -2.44 -5.72 -13.56
CA GLY A 253 -3.74 -5.27 -13.03
C GLY A 253 -4.91 -5.98 -13.69
N LYS A 254 -5.91 -6.38 -12.89
CA LYS A 254 -7.16 -6.93 -13.42
C LYS A 254 -8.32 -6.69 -12.45
N TRP A 255 -9.37 -6.05 -12.95
CA TRP A 255 -10.57 -5.69 -12.17
C TRP A 255 -11.81 -6.51 -12.52
N GLN A 256 -11.88 -7.07 -13.73
CA GLN A 256 -13.06 -7.77 -14.21
C GLN A 256 -12.71 -9.12 -14.87
N GLY A 257 -13.71 -9.98 -14.95
CA GLY A 257 -13.62 -11.29 -15.60
C GLY A 257 -12.86 -12.34 -14.80
N SER A 258 -12.39 -13.38 -15.50
CA SER A 258 -11.84 -14.58 -14.87
C SER A 258 -10.38 -14.42 -14.41
N TYR A 259 -10.09 -14.84 -13.18
CA TYR A 259 -8.73 -14.87 -12.60
C TYR A 259 -8.00 -16.23 -12.77
N LYS A 260 -8.53 -17.18 -13.55
CA LYS A 260 -8.01 -18.56 -13.68
C LYS A 260 -6.51 -18.69 -14.00
N ASN A 261 -5.93 -17.70 -14.68
CA ASN A 261 -4.52 -17.71 -15.09
C ASN A 261 -3.57 -17.05 -14.05
N GLY A 262 -4.07 -16.76 -12.84
CA GLY A 262 -3.31 -16.10 -11.79
C GLY A 262 -3.96 -16.27 -10.42
N VAL A 263 -3.59 -15.41 -9.49
CA VAL A 263 -4.18 -15.32 -8.15
C VAL A 263 -5.23 -14.22 -8.17
N LYS A 264 -6.43 -14.50 -7.63
CA LYS A 264 -7.46 -13.47 -7.43
C LYS A 264 -6.88 -12.40 -6.48
N PRO A 265 -6.96 -11.09 -6.80
CA PRO A 265 -6.34 -10.05 -5.97
C PRO A 265 -6.75 -10.12 -4.49
N ALA A 266 -7.99 -10.53 -4.23
CA ALA A 266 -8.54 -10.72 -2.90
C ALA A 266 -7.98 -11.94 -2.12
N ASP A 267 -7.14 -12.79 -2.71
CA ASP A 267 -6.50 -13.91 -2.02
C ASP A 267 -5.07 -13.62 -1.58
N TRP A 268 -4.49 -12.50 -2.00
CA TRP A 268 -3.20 -12.04 -1.48
C TRP A 268 -3.32 -11.60 -0.02
N SER A 269 -2.33 -11.98 0.80
CA SER A 269 -2.24 -11.60 2.21
C SER A 269 -0.90 -10.95 2.57
N GLY A 270 0.02 -10.80 1.61
CA GLY A 270 1.29 -10.18 1.85
C GLY A 270 2.12 -9.91 0.58
N SER A 271 3.07 -8.99 0.70
CA SER A 271 3.90 -8.51 -0.42
C SER A 271 5.08 -9.42 -0.74
N ALA A 272 5.62 -10.13 0.26
CA ALA A 272 6.81 -10.98 0.07
C ALA A 272 6.57 -12.08 -0.97
N ASP A 273 5.43 -12.77 -0.92
CA ASP A 273 5.09 -13.82 -1.90
C ASP A 273 5.04 -13.26 -3.34
N ILE A 274 4.46 -12.06 -3.51
CA ILE A 274 4.40 -11.39 -4.82
C ILE A 274 5.82 -11.05 -5.32
N LEU A 275 6.65 -10.40 -4.50
CA LEU A 275 8.01 -10.00 -4.85
C LEU A 275 8.89 -11.20 -5.19
N LEU A 276 8.81 -12.28 -4.40
CA LEU A 276 9.58 -13.49 -4.60
C LEU A 276 9.13 -14.26 -5.85
N ARG A 277 7.82 -14.29 -6.15
CA ARG A 277 7.31 -14.87 -7.40
C ARG A 277 7.81 -14.08 -8.62
N TRP A 278 7.77 -12.75 -8.57
CA TRP A 278 8.30 -11.91 -9.64
C TRP A 278 9.81 -12.15 -9.83
N ALA A 279 10.59 -12.15 -8.75
CA ALA A 279 12.03 -12.35 -8.83
C ALA A 279 12.42 -13.74 -9.37
N SER A 280 11.70 -14.80 -8.96
CA SER A 280 11.94 -16.18 -9.41
C SER A 280 11.40 -16.49 -10.80
N SER A 281 10.39 -15.76 -11.29
CA SER A 281 9.80 -15.92 -12.63
C SER A 281 10.61 -15.26 -13.76
N LYS A 282 11.90 -14.95 -13.51
CA LYS A 282 12.75 -14.11 -14.37
C LYS A 282 12.15 -12.72 -14.60
N CYS A 283 11.60 -12.11 -13.55
CA CYS A 283 11.00 -10.77 -13.59
C CYS A 283 9.79 -10.67 -14.53
N ARG A 284 9.00 -11.74 -14.63
CA ARG A 284 7.71 -11.70 -15.34
C ARG A 284 6.62 -11.16 -14.42
N PRO A 285 5.71 -10.32 -14.92
CA PRO A 285 4.61 -9.78 -14.13
C PRO A 285 3.78 -10.87 -13.43
N VAL A 286 3.46 -10.61 -12.17
CA VAL A 286 2.65 -11.47 -11.31
C VAL A 286 1.18 -11.14 -11.52
N ARG A 287 0.40 -12.17 -11.81
CA ARG A 287 -1.05 -12.08 -12.04
C ARG A 287 -1.82 -12.45 -10.78
N TYR A 288 -2.75 -11.66 -10.26
CA TYR A 288 -3.11 -10.28 -10.62
C TYR A 288 -3.13 -9.37 -9.39
N GLY A 289 -3.11 -8.05 -9.62
CA GLY A 289 -3.22 -7.01 -8.60
C GLY A 289 -4.41 -6.07 -8.80
N GLN A 290 -4.81 -5.42 -7.71
CA GLN A 290 -5.76 -4.29 -7.63
C GLN A 290 -5.16 -3.23 -6.69
N CYS A 291 -5.76 -2.05 -6.55
CA CYS A 291 -5.13 -0.86 -5.92
C CYS A 291 -4.43 -1.16 -4.58
N TRP A 292 -5.10 -1.86 -3.66
CA TRP A 292 -4.50 -2.21 -2.36
C TRP A 292 -3.31 -3.16 -2.45
N VAL A 293 -3.29 -4.04 -3.45
CA VAL A 293 -2.16 -4.96 -3.70
C VAL A 293 -0.98 -4.15 -4.19
N PHE A 294 -1.18 -3.26 -5.17
CA PHE A 294 -0.13 -2.37 -5.67
C PHE A 294 0.41 -1.48 -4.54
N ALA A 295 -0.46 -0.79 -3.80
CA ALA A 295 -0.06 0.07 -2.69
C ALA A 295 0.69 -0.69 -1.59
N SER A 296 0.26 -1.89 -1.25
CA SER A 296 0.92 -2.67 -0.20
C SER A 296 2.29 -3.20 -0.64
N VAL A 297 2.46 -3.54 -1.92
CA VAL A 297 3.78 -3.91 -2.48
C VAL A 297 4.69 -2.67 -2.56
N LEU A 298 4.19 -1.53 -3.02
CA LEU A 298 4.92 -0.26 -3.00
C LEU A 298 5.43 0.08 -1.59
N CYS A 299 4.54 0.02 -0.59
CA CYS A 299 4.89 0.28 0.80
C CYS A 299 6.01 -0.65 1.29
N THR A 300 5.95 -1.95 0.95
CA THR A 300 7.03 -2.90 1.25
C THR A 300 8.36 -2.45 0.63
N VAL A 301 8.39 -2.14 -0.67
CA VAL A 301 9.63 -1.74 -1.36
C VAL A 301 10.21 -0.47 -0.75
N MET A 302 9.38 0.56 -0.53
CA MET A 302 9.84 1.83 0.06
C MET A 302 10.44 1.64 1.46
N ARG A 303 9.78 0.86 2.32
CA ARG A 303 10.27 0.54 3.67
C ARG A 303 11.61 -0.18 3.63
N VAL A 304 11.75 -1.17 2.74
CA VAL A 304 13.01 -1.89 2.51
C VAL A 304 14.13 -0.95 2.04
N LEU A 305 13.84 -0.02 1.14
CA LEU A 305 14.81 0.98 0.66
C LEU A 305 15.15 2.06 1.72
N GLY A 306 14.43 2.09 2.84
CA GLY A 306 14.64 3.00 3.96
C GLY A 306 13.85 4.31 3.86
N ILE A 307 12.84 4.38 3.00
CA ILE A 307 11.91 5.51 2.89
C ILE A 307 10.71 5.22 3.79
N PRO A 308 10.40 6.06 4.81
CA PRO A 308 9.27 5.80 5.68
C PRO A 308 7.96 5.90 4.91
N SER A 309 7.10 4.88 5.03
CA SER A 309 5.89 4.78 4.21
C SER A 309 4.69 4.21 4.97
N ARG A 310 3.49 4.67 4.62
CA ARG A 310 2.21 4.16 5.13
C ARG A 310 1.18 4.01 4.02
N VAL A 311 0.36 2.96 4.12
CA VAL A 311 -0.77 2.73 3.21
C VAL A 311 -1.93 3.63 3.62
N VAL A 312 -2.58 4.27 2.65
CA VAL A 312 -3.72 5.17 2.86
C VAL A 312 -4.88 4.69 2.00
N THR A 313 -6.05 4.58 2.60
CA THR A 313 -7.32 4.31 1.92
C THR A 313 -8.14 5.60 1.87
N VAL A 314 -8.58 6.01 0.68
CA VAL A 314 -9.61 7.05 0.48
C VAL A 314 -10.92 6.39 0.13
N PHE A 315 -11.98 6.67 0.89
CA PHE A 315 -13.33 6.19 0.61
C PHE A 315 -14.08 7.19 -0.26
N ASN A 316 -14.86 6.66 -1.22
CA ASN A 316 -15.46 7.43 -2.30
C ASN A 316 -14.39 8.23 -3.06
N ALA A 317 -13.37 7.53 -3.54
CA ALA A 317 -12.26 8.14 -4.26
C ALA A 317 -12.68 8.37 -5.72
N ALA A 318 -12.58 9.61 -6.18
CA ALA A 318 -12.91 9.94 -7.56
C ALA A 318 -11.76 9.59 -8.52
N HIS A 319 -12.14 9.17 -9.72
CA HIS A 319 -11.27 9.05 -10.88
C HIS A 319 -11.82 9.99 -11.94
N ASP A 320 -11.21 11.16 -12.07
CA ASP A 320 -11.58 12.20 -13.02
C ASP A 320 -10.81 11.98 -14.33
N GLY A 321 -11.52 11.57 -15.39
CA GLY A 321 -10.92 11.25 -16.68
C GLY A 321 -10.68 12.46 -17.57
N ASN A 322 -11.07 13.67 -17.16
CA ASN A 322 -10.93 14.89 -17.97
C ASN A 322 -10.26 16.06 -17.22
N GLY A 323 -10.04 15.94 -15.91
CA GLY A 323 -9.28 16.88 -15.07
C GLY A 323 -10.06 18.14 -14.68
N ASN A 324 -11.39 18.15 -14.79
CA ASN A 324 -12.23 19.30 -14.44
C ASN A 324 -12.72 19.32 -12.98
N MET A 325 -12.34 18.34 -12.15
CA MET A 325 -12.77 18.15 -10.76
C MET A 325 -14.28 17.88 -10.58
N ILE A 326 -14.96 17.45 -11.64
CA ILE A 326 -16.40 17.14 -11.66
C ILE A 326 -16.59 15.71 -12.18
N ILE A 327 -17.21 14.87 -11.36
CA ILE A 327 -17.50 13.47 -11.70
C ILE A 327 -18.96 13.34 -12.12
N GLU A 328 -19.19 12.87 -13.34
CA GLU A 328 -20.54 12.62 -13.84
C GLU A 328 -20.96 11.15 -13.66
N GLU A 329 -22.06 10.93 -12.95
CA GLU A 329 -22.71 9.63 -12.81
C GLU A 329 -24.07 9.63 -13.52
N PHE A 330 -24.37 8.57 -14.27
CA PHE A 330 -25.59 8.48 -15.07
C PHE A 330 -26.52 7.39 -14.53
N TYR A 331 -27.79 7.72 -14.40
CA TYR A 331 -28.84 6.85 -13.89
C TYR A 331 -30.05 6.78 -14.83
N THR A 332 -30.75 5.64 -14.87
CA THR A 332 -32.05 5.51 -15.55
C THR A 332 -33.16 6.21 -14.75
N ARG A 333 -34.35 6.36 -15.35
CA ARG A 333 -35.56 6.80 -14.65
C ARG A 333 -36.04 5.84 -13.56
N THR A 334 -35.53 4.61 -13.54
CA THR A 334 -35.82 3.57 -12.55
C THR A 334 -34.72 3.42 -11.50
N GLY A 335 -33.62 4.15 -11.62
CA GLY A 335 -32.53 4.17 -10.64
C GLY A 335 -31.35 3.22 -10.92
N GLU A 336 -31.32 2.57 -12.09
CA GLU A 336 -30.17 1.75 -12.49
C GLU A 336 -28.98 2.64 -12.89
N LYS A 337 -27.77 2.28 -12.47
CA LYS A 337 -26.55 3.03 -12.78
C LYS A 337 -25.97 2.59 -14.12
N PHE A 338 -25.48 3.53 -14.92
CA PHE A 338 -24.80 3.23 -16.19
C PHE A 338 -23.28 3.30 -16.05
N GLY A 339 -22.58 2.35 -16.70
CA GLY A 339 -21.13 2.34 -16.85
C GLY A 339 -20.63 3.03 -18.14
N VAL A 340 -21.23 4.18 -18.51
CA VAL A 340 -20.90 4.89 -19.78
C VAL A 340 -19.91 6.03 -19.61
N SER A 341 -19.67 6.49 -18.38
CA SER A 341 -18.73 7.56 -18.08
C SER A 341 -17.29 7.02 -18.06
N LYS A 342 -16.33 7.87 -18.43
CA LYS A 342 -14.91 7.65 -18.11
C LYS A 342 -14.60 8.02 -16.65
N ASP A 343 -15.43 8.86 -16.06
CA ASP A 343 -15.33 9.22 -14.66
C ASP A 343 -15.94 8.12 -13.79
N SER A 344 -15.36 7.90 -12.61
CA SER A 344 -15.89 6.92 -11.67
C SER A 344 -15.62 7.33 -10.22
N ILE A 345 -16.46 6.84 -9.30
CA ILE A 345 -16.26 7.00 -7.86
C ILE A 345 -16.03 5.62 -7.27
N TRP A 346 -14.77 5.30 -7.02
CA TRP A 346 -14.40 4.04 -6.42
C TRP A 346 -14.82 4.06 -4.95
N ASN A 347 -15.45 2.99 -4.47
CA ASN A 347 -15.91 2.91 -3.08
C ASN A 347 -14.77 3.12 -2.10
N PHE A 348 -13.60 2.61 -2.48
CA PHE A 348 -12.34 2.98 -1.89
C PHE A 348 -11.22 2.88 -2.92
N HIS A 349 -10.20 3.68 -2.74
CA HIS A 349 -8.94 3.60 -3.45
C HIS A 349 -7.78 3.64 -2.47
N VAL A 350 -6.67 2.99 -2.81
CA VAL A 350 -5.55 2.78 -1.89
C VAL A 350 -4.24 3.17 -2.57
N TRP A 351 -3.48 4.04 -1.90
CA TRP A 351 -2.13 4.45 -2.31
C TRP A 351 -1.17 4.43 -1.11
N VAL A 352 0.04 4.94 -1.31
CA VAL A 352 1.06 5.06 -0.26
C VAL A 352 1.42 6.53 -0.02
N GLU A 353 1.54 6.92 1.23
CA GLU A 353 2.26 8.15 1.58
C GLU A 353 3.72 7.80 1.93
N CYS A 354 4.67 8.50 1.33
CA CYS A 354 6.10 8.38 1.59
C CYS A 354 6.63 9.66 2.25
N TRP A 355 7.41 9.55 3.32
CA TRP A 355 7.96 10.69 4.05
C TRP A 355 9.31 11.11 3.47
N MET A 356 9.39 12.33 2.95
CA MET A 356 10.64 12.91 2.43
C MET A 356 10.59 14.44 2.37
N ARG A 357 11.76 15.06 2.25
CA ARG A 357 11.90 16.47 1.88
C ARG A 357 11.73 16.68 0.37
N ARG A 358 11.24 17.87 -0.01
CA ARG A 358 10.98 18.31 -1.39
C ARG A 358 11.75 19.59 -1.71
N PRO A 359 13.10 19.55 -1.74
CA PRO A 359 13.90 20.73 -2.06
C PRO A 359 13.61 21.28 -3.47
N ASP A 360 13.04 20.47 -4.35
CA ASP A 360 12.59 20.83 -5.70
C ASP A 360 11.34 21.73 -5.74
N LEU A 361 10.53 21.77 -4.67
CA LEU A 361 9.29 22.56 -4.60
C LEU A 361 9.34 23.74 -3.61
N GLY A 362 10.44 23.92 -2.89
CA GLY A 362 10.57 24.96 -1.86
C GLY A 362 9.97 24.59 -0.50
N ALA A 363 9.92 25.57 0.40
CA ALA A 363 9.47 25.37 1.78
C ALA A 363 7.96 25.08 1.85
N GLY A 364 7.55 24.12 2.69
CA GLY A 364 6.14 23.77 2.92
C GLY A 364 5.66 22.49 2.25
N CYS A 365 6.43 21.92 1.32
CA CYS A 365 6.11 20.66 0.63
C CYS A 365 6.81 19.43 1.21
N ASP A 366 7.60 19.59 2.28
CA ASP A 366 8.23 18.49 3.01
C ASP A 366 7.19 17.63 3.76
N GLY A 367 7.56 16.38 4.06
CA GLY A 367 6.74 15.47 4.85
C GLY A 367 6.09 14.39 3.97
N TRP A 368 4.80 14.13 4.19
CA TRP A 368 4.07 13.07 3.48
C TRP A 368 3.81 13.42 2.01
N GLN A 369 4.17 12.50 1.13
CA GLN A 369 3.97 12.58 -0.31
C GLN A 369 3.14 11.39 -0.80
N VAL A 370 2.03 11.64 -1.51
CA VAL A 370 1.23 10.59 -2.15
C VAL A 370 1.99 10.00 -3.32
N VAL A 371 2.13 8.68 -3.32
CA VAL A 371 2.67 7.87 -4.42
C VAL A 371 1.66 6.78 -4.71
N ASP A 372 1.10 6.79 -5.91
CA ASP A 372 0.05 5.86 -6.32
C ASP A 372 0.53 4.96 -7.47
N PRO A 373 0.81 3.67 -7.17
CA PRO A 373 1.29 2.71 -8.16
C PRO A 373 0.18 2.14 -9.05
N THR A 374 -1.08 2.50 -8.80
CA THR A 374 -2.22 2.00 -9.56
C THR A 374 -2.24 2.67 -10.94
N PRO A 375 -2.29 1.91 -12.04
CA PRO A 375 -2.22 2.46 -13.40
C PRO A 375 -3.56 3.08 -13.82
N GLN A 376 -3.86 4.26 -13.29
CA GLN A 376 -5.06 5.05 -13.60
C GLN A 376 -4.76 6.10 -14.67
N GLU A 377 -3.87 7.04 -14.34
CA GLU A 377 -3.46 8.12 -15.23
C GLU A 377 -1.96 8.09 -15.54
N LYS A 378 -1.60 8.62 -16.72
CA LYS A 378 -0.20 8.71 -17.16
C LYS A 378 0.39 10.06 -16.77
N SER A 379 1.43 10.05 -15.94
CA SER A 379 2.30 11.21 -15.70
C SER A 379 3.44 11.18 -16.71
N GLU A 380 3.58 12.22 -17.53
CA GLU A 380 4.64 12.34 -18.54
C GLU A 380 4.71 11.11 -19.48
N GLY A 381 3.56 10.49 -19.78
CA GLY A 381 3.44 9.33 -20.67
C GLY A 381 3.61 7.96 -20.03
N ILE A 382 3.91 7.89 -18.73
CA ILE A 382 4.16 6.66 -17.96
C ILE A 382 3.09 6.50 -16.87
N PHE A 383 2.62 5.28 -16.61
CA PHE A 383 1.72 4.95 -15.50
C PHE A 383 2.46 5.04 -14.15
N CYS A 384 2.65 6.27 -13.69
CA CYS A 384 3.28 6.64 -12.44
C CYS A 384 2.59 7.89 -11.89
N CYS A 385 2.12 7.86 -10.64
CA CYS A 385 1.49 9.01 -10.00
C CYS A 385 2.24 9.39 -8.71
N GLY A 386 2.67 10.63 -8.61
CA GLY A 386 3.42 11.20 -7.49
C GLY A 386 4.94 11.20 -7.66
N PRO A 387 5.70 11.61 -6.62
CA PRO A 387 5.25 11.99 -5.28
C PRO A 387 4.54 13.35 -5.23
N CYS A 388 3.31 13.37 -4.70
CA CYS A 388 2.47 14.57 -4.56
C CYS A 388 2.49 15.05 -3.10
N PRO A 389 2.95 16.27 -2.76
CA PRO A 389 2.93 16.71 -1.36
C PRO A 389 1.51 16.79 -0.82
N VAL A 390 1.24 16.12 0.31
CA VAL A 390 -0.09 16.16 0.94
C VAL A 390 -0.47 17.60 1.34
N ALA A 391 0.51 18.42 1.75
CA ALA A 391 0.30 19.83 2.00
C ALA A 391 -0.17 20.61 0.75
N ALA A 392 0.39 20.31 -0.42
CA ALA A 392 -0.02 20.94 -1.67
C ALA A 392 -1.44 20.49 -2.09
N ILE A 393 -1.82 19.23 -1.82
CA ILE A 393 -3.20 18.73 -2.02
C ILE A 393 -4.17 19.48 -1.10
N GLN A 394 -3.83 19.63 0.18
CA GLN A 394 -4.66 20.33 1.18
C GLN A 394 -4.91 21.80 0.81
N HIS A 395 -3.93 22.46 0.20
CA HIS A 395 -4.02 23.86 -0.23
C HIS A 395 -4.45 24.04 -1.69
N HIS A 396 -4.79 22.95 -2.40
CA HIS A 396 -5.12 22.93 -3.83
C HIS A 396 -4.09 23.66 -4.70
N TRP A 397 -2.79 23.46 -4.44
CA TRP A 397 -1.71 24.02 -5.26
C TRP A 397 -1.53 23.19 -6.55
N LEU A 398 -2.47 23.34 -7.48
CA LEU A 398 -2.60 22.50 -8.68
C LEU A 398 -1.37 22.52 -9.60
N ASP A 399 -0.59 23.61 -9.60
CA ASP A 399 0.61 23.76 -10.43
C ASP A 399 1.85 23.04 -9.86
N ALA A 400 1.78 22.55 -8.61
CA ALA A 400 2.90 21.86 -7.98
C ALA A 400 3.10 20.46 -8.58
N ARG A 401 4.38 20.09 -8.78
CA ARG A 401 4.73 18.73 -9.23
C ARG A 401 4.71 17.76 -8.04
N TYR A 402 4.28 16.51 -8.19
CA TYR A 402 3.77 15.85 -9.39
C TYR A 402 2.27 15.59 -9.21
N ASP A 403 1.53 15.51 -10.31
CA ASP A 403 0.18 14.90 -10.40
C ASP A 403 -0.88 15.42 -9.39
N ILE A 404 -0.69 16.63 -8.84
CA ILE A 404 -1.57 17.23 -7.84
C ILE A 404 -3.03 17.34 -8.30
N PRO A 405 -3.34 17.76 -9.54
CA PRO A 405 -4.72 17.86 -9.99
C PRO A 405 -5.49 16.54 -9.89
N PHE A 406 -4.85 15.43 -10.30
CA PHE A 406 -5.45 14.10 -10.23
C PHE A 406 -5.75 13.69 -8.79
N VAL A 407 -4.77 13.81 -7.89
CA VAL A 407 -4.97 13.43 -6.49
C VAL A 407 -5.98 14.35 -5.79
N CYS A 408 -6.01 15.64 -6.12
CA CYS A 408 -7.02 16.58 -5.64
C CYS A 408 -8.43 16.14 -6.07
N ALA A 409 -8.60 15.72 -7.33
CA ALA A 409 -9.87 15.19 -7.81
C ALA A 409 -10.29 13.98 -7.01
N SER A 410 -9.37 13.02 -6.82
CA SER A 410 -9.63 11.79 -6.07
C SER A 410 -10.09 12.00 -4.65
N VAL A 411 -9.68 13.09 -4.00
CA VAL A 411 -10.15 13.40 -2.65
C VAL A 411 -11.31 14.38 -2.63
N ASP A 412 -11.42 15.36 -3.51
CA ASP A 412 -12.28 16.54 -3.34
C ASP A 412 -13.00 17.04 -4.61
N ALA A 413 -13.27 16.13 -5.56
CA ALA A 413 -14.15 16.42 -6.70
C ALA A 413 -15.63 16.56 -6.30
N ASP A 414 -16.37 17.33 -7.08
CA ASP A 414 -17.83 17.42 -6.99
C ASP A 414 -18.48 16.32 -7.82
N VAL A 415 -19.62 15.78 -7.38
CA VAL A 415 -20.35 14.72 -8.09
C VAL A 415 -21.63 15.27 -8.68
N VAL A 416 -21.80 15.10 -9.99
CA VAL A 416 -23.02 15.45 -10.72
C VAL A 416 -23.72 14.17 -11.13
N ARG A 417 -24.89 13.91 -10.54
CA ARG A 417 -25.71 12.74 -10.88
C ARG A 417 -26.80 13.15 -11.85
N LEU A 418 -26.85 12.50 -13.00
CA LEU A 418 -27.74 12.80 -14.12
C LEU A 418 -28.73 11.65 -14.33
N ILE A 419 -30.02 11.98 -14.40
CA ILE A 419 -31.05 11.02 -14.81
C ILE A 419 -31.20 11.14 -16.33
N VAL A 420 -31.02 10.04 -17.06
CA VAL A 420 -31.09 9.99 -18.52
C VAL A 420 -32.29 9.18 -18.98
N HIS A 421 -33.00 9.69 -19.99
CA HIS A 421 -34.09 9.02 -20.67
C HIS A 421 -34.09 9.35 -22.16
N ASN A 422 -34.10 8.33 -23.02
CA ASN A 422 -34.07 8.48 -24.49
C ASN A 422 -32.94 9.41 -24.98
N GLY A 423 -31.76 9.31 -24.35
CA GLY A 423 -30.59 10.14 -24.69
C GLY A 423 -30.63 11.58 -24.16
N LEU A 424 -31.69 11.97 -23.42
CA LEU A 424 -31.83 13.31 -22.84
C LEU A 424 -31.66 13.27 -21.32
N VAL A 425 -31.00 14.30 -20.77
CA VAL A 425 -30.93 14.53 -19.32
C VAL A 425 -32.27 15.08 -18.85
N VAL A 426 -32.94 14.36 -17.95
CA VAL A 426 -34.26 14.70 -17.39
C VAL A 426 -34.23 15.07 -15.91
N GLY A 427 -33.06 14.96 -15.27
CA GLY A 427 -32.82 15.36 -13.89
C GLY A 427 -31.34 15.50 -13.58
N LYS A 428 -31.00 16.36 -12.62
CA LYS A 428 -29.61 16.65 -12.21
C LYS A 428 -29.55 16.90 -10.71
N THR A 429 -28.61 16.26 -10.04
CA THR A 429 -28.29 16.49 -8.61
C THR A 429 -26.80 16.73 -8.46
N VAL A 430 -26.39 17.62 -7.56
CA VAL A 430 -24.99 17.93 -7.29
C VAL A 430 -24.68 17.59 -5.83
N ASP A 431 -23.56 16.91 -5.60
CA ASP A 431 -23.08 16.47 -4.29
C ASP A 431 -21.60 16.84 -4.14
N THR A 432 -21.32 17.78 -3.25
CA THR A 432 -19.99 18.37 -3.03
C THR A 432 -19.29 17.79 -1.80
N GLU A 433 -19.86 16.76 -1.18
CA GLU A 433 -19.36 16.14 0.06
C GLU A 433 -19.12 14.62 -0.07
N CYS A 434 -19.61 14.00 -1.14
CA CYS A 434 -19.47 12.56 -1.39
C CYS A 434 -18.02 12.09 -1.49
N VAL A 435 -17.17 12.81 -2.22
CA VAL A 435 -15.79 12.37 -2.53
C VAL A 435 -14.88 12.55 -1.32
N GLY A 436 -13.99 11.59 -1.08
CA GLY A 436 -13.06 11.62 0.06
C GLY A 436 -13.78 11.69 1.40
N LYS A 437 -14.88 10.93 1.53
CA LYS A 437 -15.77 10.95 2.71
C LYS A 437 -15.02 10.57 3.98
N LEU A 438 -14.14 9.56 3.89
CA LEU A 438 -13.21 9.11 4.91
C LEU A 438 -11.83 8.87 4.28
N ILE A 439 -10.75 9.19 4.99
CA ILE A 439 -9.39 8.90 4.56
C ILE A 439 -8.66 8.26 5.74
N TYR A 440 -8.26 6.99 5.61
CA TYR A 440 -7.73 6.21 6.72
C TYR A 440 -6.34 5.66 6.46
N THR A 441 -5.52 5.67 7.51
CA THR A 441 -4.31 4.87 7.61
C THR A 441 -4.30 4.12 8.94
N LYS A 442 -3.40 3.15 9.09
CA LYS A 442 -3.25 2.43 10.35
C LYS A 442 -2.63 3.37 11.40
N SER A 443 -3.24 3.44 12.59
CA SER A 443 -2.65 4.17 13.71
C SER A 443 -1.34 3.53 14.19
N ILE A 444 -0.43 4.36 14.66
CA ILE A 444 0.83 3.90 15.28
C ILE A 444 0.52 3.04 16.51
N GLY A 445 1.12 1.85 16.57
CA GLY A 445 1.01 0.97 17.75
C GLY A 445 -0.37 0.36 17.99
N SER A 446 -1.36 0.57 17.12
CA SER A 446 -2.68 -0.05 17.25
C SER A 446 -3.30 -0.44 15.90
N ASP A 447 -4.29 -1.32 15.94
CA ASP A 447 -5.03 -1.79 14.76
C ASP A 447 -6.30 -0.93 14.49
N LYS A 448 -6.33 0.28 15.06
CA LYS A 448 -7.39 1.27 14.83
C LYS A 448 -7.05 2.16 13.62
N PRO A 449 -8.06 2.66 12.90
CA PRO A 449 -7.85 3.66 11.85
C PRO A 449 -7.49 5.02 12.46
N GLU A 450 -6.51 5.69 11.87
CA GLU A 450 -6.24 7.12 12.00
C GLU A 450 -6.93 7.85 10.84
N ASN A 451 -7.69 8.90 11.15
CA ASN A 451 -8.42 9.70 10.16
C ASN A 451 -7.57 10.87 9.64
N LEU A 452 -7.21 10.83 8.36
CA LEU A 452 -6.40 11.82 7.67
C LEU A 452 -7.22 12.84 6.87
N LYS A 453 -8.56 12.85 6.99
CA LYS A 453 -9.42 13.72 6.18
C LYS A 453 -8.98 15.19 6.24
N LEU A 454 -8.70 15.70 7.44
CA LEU A 454 -8.28 17.09 7.64
C LEU A 454 -6.85 17.37 7.12
N THR A 455 -6.05 16.33 6.90
CA THR A 455 -4.71 16.43 6.29
C THR A 455 -4.80 16.63 4.78
N TYR A 456 -5.84 16.12 4.13
CA TYR A 456 -6.07 16.24 2.68
C TYR A 456 -7.04 17.35 2.30
N LYS A 457 -7.97 17.71 3.19
CA LYS A 457 -9.00 18.71 2.94
C LYS A 457 -9.02 19.75 4.05
N PRO A 458 -9.06 21.05 3.72
CA PRO A 458 -9.29 22.09 4.72
C PRO A 458 -10.69 21.96 5.31
N ASP A 459 -10.87 22.34 6.58
CA ASP A 459 -12.19 22.37 7.20
C ASP A 459 -13.05 23.46 6.55
N LYS A 460 -14.12 23.06 5.86
CA LYS A 460 -15.07 23.95 5.18
C LYS A 460 -15.77 24.92 6.16
N ARG A 461 -15.69 24.70 7.49
CA ARG A 461 -16.27 25.59 8.52
C ARG A 461 -15.42 26.82 8.86
N GLY A 462 -14.15 26.89 8.44
CA GLY A 462 -13.19 27.87 8.97
C GLY A 462 -12.65 28.94 8.03
N ASN A 463 -12.78 28.81 6.70
CA ASN A 463 -12.21 29.80 5.76
C ASN A 463 -12.96 29.80 4.42
N THR A 464 -13.84 30.78 4.22
CA THR A 464 -14.47 31.10 2.93
C THR A 464 -13.55 31.89 1.98
N SER A 465 -12.24 32.00 2.27
CA SER A 465 -11.36 32.99 1.61
C SER A 465 -10.24 32.43 0.71
N VAL A 466 -10.09 31.11 0.50
CA VAL A 466 -8.95 30.58 -0.29
C VAL A 466 -9.33 29.84 -1.57
N CYS A 467 -10.58 29.40 -1.75
CA CYS A 467 -10.96 28.74 -3.01
C CYS A 467 -11.74 29.72 -3.90
N GLY A 468 -11.05 30.29 -4.89
CA GLY A 468 -11.64 30.99 -6.03
C GLY A 468 -12.42 30.04 -6.96
N ARG A 469 -13.16 29.07 -6.42
CA ARG A 469 -14.15 28.29 -7.17
C ARG A 469 -15.41 29.14 -7.31
N THR A 470 -15.33 30.14 -8.18
CA THR A 470 -16.52 30.75 -8.76
C THR A 470 -17.06 29.77 -9.79
N LEU A 471 -17.69 28.68 -9.34
CA LEU A 471 -18.83 28.20 -10.10
C LEU A 471 -19.80 29.37 -10.07
N GLN A 472 -19.90 30.09 -11.19
CA GLN A 472 -21.08 30.88 -11.48
C GLN A 472 -22.24 29.88 -11.43
N HIS A 473 -22.82 29.71 -10.24
CA HIS A 473 -24.15 29.18 -10.08
C HIS A 473 -25.06 30.16 -10.82
N GLN A 474 -25.20 29.98 -12.12
CA GLN A 474 -26.33 30.50 -12.86
C GLN A 474 -27.57 29.82 -12.26
N GLY A 475 -28.15 30.51 -11.29
CA GLY A 475 -29.51 30.36 -10.77
C GLY A 475 -30.13 28.97 -10.83
N THR A 476 -29.62 27.99 -10.10
CA THR A 476 -30.46 26.87 -9.67
C THR A 476 -31.15 27.27 -8.38
N MET A 477 -32.42 27.68 -8.49
CA MET A 477 -33.33 27.79 -7.35
C MET A 477 -33.17 26.55 -6.45
N SER A 478 -33.05 26.75 -5.14
CA SER A 478 -33.05 25.66 -4.17
C SER A 478 -34.20 24.69 -4.50
N PRO A 479 -33.93 23.38 -4.67
CA PRO A 479 -34.98 22.45 -5.07
C PRO A 479 -36.08 22.47 -4.01
N ASN A 480 -37.31 22.80 -4.41
CA ASN A 480 -38.45 22.92 -3.50
C ASN A 480 -38.87 21.57 -2.87
N LEU A 481 -38.21 20.48 -3.27
CA LEU A 481 -38.36 19.13 -2.76
C LEU A 481 -36.98 18.49 -2.60
N ASN A 482 -36.70 17.90 -1.45
CA ASN A 482 -35.45 17.21 -1.14
C ASN A 482 -35.72 15.73 -0.87
N VAL A 483 -34.86 14.84 -1.38
CA VAL A 483 -34.93 13.40 -1.16
C VAL A 483 -33.60 12.92 -0.59
N THR A 484 -33.66 12.14 0.48
CA THR A 484 -32.49 11.48 1.06
C THR A 484 -32.76 9.99 1.18
N LEU A 485 -31.73 9.19 0.91
CA LEU A 485 -31.77 7.74 0.99
C LEU A 485 -30.79 7.28 2.08
N LYS A 486 -31.24 6.42 2.99
CA LYS A 486 -30.42 5.87 4.07
C LYS A 486 -30.65 4.39 4.25
N ILE A 487 -29.60 3.69 4.65
CA ILE A 487 -29.66 2.29 5.05
C ILE A 487 -29.70 2.25 6.57
N VAL A 488 -30.60 1.42 7.11
CA VAL A 488 -30.79 1.31 8.55
C VAL A 488 -29.86 0.23 9.09
N GLY A 489 -28.85 0.66 9.85
CA GLY A 489 -27.82 -0.24 10.40
C GLY A 489 -26.77 -0.65 9.36
N VAL A 490 -25.96 -1.65 9.71
CA VAL A 490 -24.92 -2.22 8.83
C VAL A 490 -25.45 -3.50 8.19
N PRO A 491 -25.58 -3.57 6.86
CA PRO A 491 -26.04 -4.76 6.16
C PRO A 491 -25.10 -5.95 6.37
N LYS A 492 -25.66 -7.07 6.82
CA LYS A 492 -24.94 -8.34 7.02
C LYS A 492 -25.50 -9.42 6.11
N LEU A 493 -24.61 -10.28 5.62
CA LEU A 493 -25.01 -11.40 4.78
C LEU A 493 -25.93 -12.35 5.58
N GLY A 494 -27.14 -12.58 5.05
CA GLY A 494 -28.16 -13.43 5.69
C GLY A 494 -29.28 -12.68 6.39
N GLU A 495 -29.11 -11.38 6.65
CA GLU A 495 -30.11 -10.54 7.32
C GLU A 495 -30.91 -9.69 6.29
N PRO A 496 -32.17 -9.32 6.58
CA PRO A 496 -32.89 -8.36 5.74
C PRO A 496 -32.18 -7.00 5.68
N ILE A 497 -32.19 -6.36 4.52
CA ILE A 497 -31.63 -5.00 4.34
C ILE A 497 -32.77 -4.00 4.48
N HIS A 498 -32.67 -3.10 5.46
CA HIS A 498 -33.68 -2.09 5.74
C HIS A 498 -33.28 -0.74 5.15
N ILE A 499 -34.19 -0.13 4.40
CA ILE A 499 -33.98 1.09 3.62
C ILE A 499 -35.00 2.14 4.06
N CYS A 500 -34.54 3.38 4.21
CA CYS A 500 -35.34 4.53 4.60
C CYS A 500 -35.17 5.64 3.57
N VAL A 501 -36.26 6.00 2.88
CA VAL A 501 -36.33 7.13 1.95
C VAL A 501 -37.07 8.25 2.64
N THR A 502 -36.41 9.39 2.85
CA THR A 502 -37.04 10.58 3.45
C THR A 502 -37.24 11.64 2.38
N ILE A 503 -38.47 12.13 2.26
CA ILE A 503 -38.91 13.13 1.28
C ILE A 503 -39.35 14.37 2.06
N THR A 504 -38.75 15.51 1.76
CA THR A 504 -39.08 16.79 2.39
C THR A 504 -39.66 17.73 1.35
N ASN A 505 -40.93 18.08 1.50
CA ASN A 505 -41.58 19.06 0.63
C ASN A 505 -41.50 20.45 1.27
N GLN A 506 -40.78 21.37 0.65
CA GLN A 506 -40.68 22.77 1.08
C GLN A 506 -41.63 23.70 0.29
N CYS A 507 -42.45 23.13 -0.59
CA CYS A 507 -43.44 23.89 -1.35
C CYS A 507 -44.67 24.23 -0.50
N LYS A 508 -45.36 25.31 -0.91
CA LYS A 508 -46.72 25.64 -0.45
C LYS A 508 -47.81 24.71 -1.01
N ASN A 509 -47.49 23.92 -2.03
CA ASN A 509 -48.43 23.07 -2.74
C ASN A 509 -48.21 21.59 -2.40
N PRO A 510 -49.27 20.77 -2.33
CA PRO A 510 -49.14 19.33 -2.26
C PRO A 510 -48.50 18.79 -3.55
N ARG A 511 -47.83 17.64 -3.42
CA ARG A 511 -47.12 16.96 -4.50
C ARG A 511 -47.56 15.51 -4.55
N VAL A 512 -47.72 14.98 -5.77
CA VAL A 512 -47.97 13.56 -6.03
C VAL A 512 -46.75 13.04 -6.77
N LEU A 513 -46.01 12.14 -6.13
CA LEU A 513 -44.76 11.60 -6.66
C LEU A 513 -44.91 10.11 -6.93
N VAL A 514 -44.30 9.66 -8.03
CA VAL A 514 -44.03 8.24 -8.27
C VAL A 514 -42.55 8.01 -8.06
N GLY A 515 -42.22 7.09 -7.16
CA GLY A 515 -40.85 6.70 -6.84
C GLY A 515 -40.50 5.33 -7.37
N HIS A 516 -39.31 5.20 -7.95
CA HIS A 516 -38.67 3.93 -8.28
C HIS A 516 -37.40 3.79 -7.46
N ILE A 517 -37.19 2.60 -6.89
CA ILE A 517 -36.00 2.28 -6.09
C ILE A 517 -35.35 1.06 -6.74
N ASN A 518 -34.04 1.08 -6.89
CA ASN A 518 -33.28 0.01 -7.51
C ASN A 518 -32.04 -0.32 -6.68
N ALA A 519 -31.74 -1.62 -6.56
CA ALA A 519 -30.50 -2.13 -5.98
C ALA A 519 -29.72 -2.96 -7.02
N GLN A 520 -28.46 -2.58 -7.23
CA GLN A 520 -27.58 -3.14 -8.24
C GLN A 520 -26.25 -3.54 -7.63
N VAL A 521 -25.78 -4.76 -7.93
CA VAL A 521 -24.43 -5.19 -7.56
C VAL A 521 -23.43 -4.38 -8.38
N LYS A 522 -22.29 -4.03 -7.79
CA LYS A 522 -21.20 -3.40 -8.54
C LYS A 522 -19.83 -3.81 -8.03
N GLU A 523 -18.84 -3.66 -8.89
CA GLU A 523 -17.44 -3.73 -8.49
C GLU A 523 -17.04 -2.47 -7.70
N TYR A 524 -15.97 -2.58 -6.91
CA TYR A 524 -15.52 -1.48 -6.06
C TYR A 524 -14.99 -0.26 -6.84
N ASP A 525 -14.65 -0.44 -8.11
CA ASP A 525 -14.25 0.61 -9.05
C ASP A 525 -15.44 1.36 -9.68
N SER A 526 -16.65 1.12 -9.17
CA SER A 526 -17.93 1.66 -9.64
C SER A 526 -18.52 1.02 -10.90
N SER A 527 -17.93 -0.05 -11.44
CA SER A 527 -18.51 -0.75 -12.58
C SER A 527 -19.82 -1.44 -12.18
N PRO A 528 -20.98 -1.03 -12.73
CA PRO A 528 -22.25 -1.66 -12.39
C PRO A 528 -22.37 -3.05 -13.04
N CYS A 529 -22.95 -3.99 -12.29
CA CYS A 529 -23.27 -5.34 -12.75
C CYS A 529 -24.80 -5.45 -12.93
N GLU A 530 -25.42 -6.52 -12.41
CA GLU A 530 -26.86 -6.76 -12.54
C GLU A 530 -27.67 -6.15 -11.39
N ALA A 531 -28.87 -5.66 -11.73
CA ALA A 531 -29.88 -5.28 -10.76
C ALA A 531 -30.57 -6.55 -10.23
N PHE A 532 -30.71 -6.64 -8.91
CA PHE A 532 -31.32 -7.83 -8.26
C PHE A 532 -32.62 -7.50 -7.52
N TRP A 533 -32.93 -6.22 -7.34
CA TRP A 533 -34.14 -5.78 -6.66
C TRP A 533 -34.60 -4.41 -7.13
N ASP A 534 -35.91 -4.25 -7.28
CA ASP A 534 -36.58 -2.99 -7.53
C ASP A 534 -37.89 -2.87 -6.74
N ALA A 535 -38.34 -1.63 -6.55
CA ALA A 535 -39.65 -1.33 -5.99
C ALA A 535 -40.21 -0.04 -6.58
N GLN A 536 -41.54 0.03 -6.65
CA GLN A 536 -42.28 1.23 -7.04
C GLN A 536 -43.19 1.68 -5.90
N THR A 537 -43.32 2.99 -5.72
CA THR A 537 -44.21 3.57 -4.71
C THR A 537 -44.86 4.85 -5.22
N GLU A 538 -46.09 5.11 -4.78
CA GLU A 538 -46.77 6.38 -5.01
C GLU A 538 -46.92 7.09 -3.66
N VAL A 539 -46.58 8.36 -3.61
CA VAL A 539 -46.66 9.14 -2.37
C VAL A 539 -47.28 10.50 -2.63
N GLN A 540 -48.24 10.84 -1.77
CA GLN A 540 -48.80 12.18 -1.71
C GLN A 540 -48.21 12.89 -0.49
N ILE A 541 -47.46 13.96 -0.74
CA ILE A 541 -46.80 14.73 0.32
C ILE A 541 -47.43 16.11 0.43
N GLN A 542 -47.76 16.49 1.66
CA GLN A 542 -48.41 17.77 1.97
C GLN A 542 -47.41 18.93 1.89
N PRO A 543 -47.88 20.18 1.78
CA PRO A 543 -47.03 21.36 1.90
C PRO A 543 -46.22 21.35 3.21
N PHE A 544 -44.95 21.74 3.14
CA PHE A 544 -44.06 21.88 4.32
C PHE A 544 -43.96 20.63 5.21
N SER A 545 -44.25 19.44 4.68
CA SER A 545 -44.21 18.18 5.43
C SER A 545 -43.01 17.32 5.05
N VAL A 546 -42.66 16.40 5.96
CA VAL A 546 -41.69 15.33 5.73
C VAL A 546 -42.41 14.00 5.73
N THR A 547 -42.12 13.14 4.75
CA THR A 547 -42.67 11.79 4.66
C THR A 547 -41.53 10.79 4.54
N THR A 548 -41.64 9.69 5.27
CA THR A 548 -40.64 8.62 5.28
C THR A 548 -41.25 7.33 4.74
N LEU A 549 -40.57 6.72 3.78
CA LEU A 549 -40.93 5.44 3.18
C LEU A 549 -39.89 4.38 3.58
N ASN A 550 -40.37 3.27 4.14
CA ASN A 550 -39.53 2.17 4.57
C ASN A 550 -39.64 1.01 3.61
N HIS A 551 -38.50 0.50 3.15
CA HIS A 551 -38.41 -0.67 2.29
C HIS A 551 -37.53 -1.73 2.94
N THR A 552 -37.82 -3.01 2.67
CA THR A 552 -37.04 -4.13 3.18
C THR A 552 -36.71 -5.09 2.03
N ILE A 553 -35.42 -5.35 1.81
CA ILE A 553 -34.95 -6.38 0.90
C ILE A 553 -34.71 -7.66 1.71
N SER A 554 -35.52 -8.68 1.46
CA SER A 554 -35.36 -9.99 2.10
C SER A 554 -34.10 -10.71 1.60
N HIS A 555 -33.44 -11.47 2.47
CA HIS A 555 -32.28 -12.30 2.13
C HIS A 555 -32.49 -13.18 0.89
N PHE A 556 -33.68 -13.78 0.77
CA PHE A 556 -34.02 -14.63 -0.37
C PHE A 556 -33.96 -13.91 -1.73
N LYS A 557 -34.07 -12.57 -1.75
CA LYS A 557 -33.99 -11.77 -2.98
C LYS A 557 -32.54 -11.54 -3.43
N TYR A 558 -31.57 -11.55 -2.51
CA TYR A 558 -30.19 -11.22 -2.84
C TYR A 558 -29.21 -12.40 -2.67
N GLN A 559 -29.61 -13.52 -2.04
CA GLN A 559 -28.73 -14.64 -1.69
C GLN A 559 -27.94 -15.26 -2.86
N SER A 560 -28.48 -15.21 -4.08
CA SER A 560 -27.83 -15.71 -5.29
C SER A 560 -26.94 -14.68 -5.98
N PHE A 561 -27.04 -13.42 -5.59
CA PHE A 561 -26.38 -12.27 -6.22
C PHE A 561 -25.23 -11.72 -5.37
N LEU A 562 -25.37 -11.76 -4.04
CA LEU A 562 -24.42 -11.17 -3.10
C LEU A 562 -23.65 -12.23 -2.29
N ALA A 563 -22.37 -11.98 -2.13
CA ALA A 563 -21.45 -12.63 -1.21
C ALA A 563 -20.94 -11.62 -0.17
N GLY A 564 -20.11 -12.09 0.77
CA GLY A 564 -19.44 -11.21 1.72
C GLY A 564 -18.47 -10.26 1.02
N ASP A 565 -18.43 -9.01 1.49
CA ASP A 565 -17.64 -7.89 0.95
C ASP A 565 -18.15 -7.31 -0.38
N ASP A 566 -19.22 -7.84 -0.97
CA ASP A 566 -19.83 -7.27 -2.18
C ASP A 566 -20.43 -5.88 -1.92
N ILE A 567 -20.43 -5.06 -2.97
CA ILE A 567 -20.88 -3.67 -2.92
C ILE A 567 -22.16 -3.51 -3.72
N VAL A 568 -23.10 -2.77 -3.15
CA VAL A 568 -24.41 -2.48 -3.73
C VAL A 568 -24.57 -0.98 -3.94
N ASN A 569 -24.96 -0.58 -5.15
CA ASN A 569 -25.52 0.73 -5.42
C ASN A 569 -27.04 0.67 -5.20
N LEU A 570 -27.52 1.52 -4.30
CA LEU A 570 -28.95 1.72 -4.07
C LEU A 570 -29.32 3.14 -4.51
N ALA A 571 -30.33 3.26 -5.36
CA ALA A 571 -30.80 4.56 -5.83
C ALA A 571 -32.31 4.65 -5.78
N VAL A 572 -32.82 5.86 -5.54
CA VAL A 572 -34.23 6.22 -5.63
C VAL A 572 -34.41 7.39 -6.58
N VAL A 573 -35.30 7.23 -7.55
CA VAL A 573 -35.72 8.28 -8.48
C VAL A 573 -37.19 8.60 -8.22
N LEU A 574 -37.47 9.85 -7.84
CA LEU A 574 -38.83 10.36 -7.66
C LEU A 574 -39.21 11.25 -8.83
N LYS A 575 -40.43 11.11 -9.34
CA LYS A 575 -40.99 11.97 -10.39
C LYS A 575 -42.25 12.67 -9.89
N ASP A 576 -42.29 14.00 -9.93
CA ASP A 576 -43.52 14.77 -9.69
C ASP A 576 -44.46 14.60 -10.89
N MET A 577 -45.66 14.09 -10.64
CA MET A 577 -46.62 13.78 -11.69
C MET A 577 -47.23 15.02 -12.34
N ARG A 578 -47.20 16.17 -11.66
CA ARG A 578 -47.68 17.46 -12.16
C ARG A 578 -46.56 18.23 -12.87
N THR A 579 -45.43 18.49 -12.20
CA THR A 579 -44.34 19.32 -12.79
C THR A 579 -43.43 18.54 -13.73
N LYS A 580 -43.46 17.20 -13.67
CA LYS A 580 -42.55 16.28 -14.37
C LYS A 580 -41.09 16.37 -13.92
N GLU A 581 -40.79 17.16 -12.89
CA GLU A 581 -39.47 17.23 -12.27
C GLU A 581 -39.07 15.86 -11.71
N THR A 582 -37.78 15.56 -11.77
CA THR A 582 -37.23 14.31 -11.22
C THR A 582 -36.13 14.59 -10.20
N PHE A 583 -36.10 13.77 -9.16
CA PHE A 583 -35.18 13.89 -8.02
C PHE A 583 -34.49 12.55 -7.80
N LEU A 584 -33.19 12.57 -7.51
CA LEU A 584 -32.38 11.37 -7.31
C LEU A 584 -31.67 11.45 -5.95
N ALA A 585 -31.70 10.34 -5.22
CA ALA A 585 -30.75 10.07 -4.14
C ALA A 585 -30.15 8.68 -4.35
N ALA A 586 -28.85 8.55 -4.10
CA ALA A 586 -28.13 7.30 -4.20
C ALA A 586 -27.21 7.12 -3.00
N GLU A 587 -27.11 5.90 -2.50
CA GLU A 587 -26.21 5.51 -1.41
C GLU A 587 -25.60 4.16 -1.76
N GLU A 588 -24.31 4.00 -1.46
CA GLU A 588 -23.58 2.76 -1.73
C GLU A 588 -23.11 2.13 -0.42
N PHE A 589 -23.17 0.80 -0.35
CA PHE A 589 -22.83 0.06 0.85
C PHE A 589 -22.21 -1.29 0.54
N SER A 590 -21.49 -1.84 1.52
CA SER A 590 -20.92 -3.18 1.48
C SER A 590 -21.65 -4.13 2.42
N ILE A 591 -21.76 -5.40 2.02
CA ILE A 591 -22.32 -6.47 2.85
C ILE A 591 -21.24 -7.05 3.76
N SER A 592 -21.45 -7.01 5.08
CA SER A 592 -20.53 -7.65 6.03
C SER A 592 -20.58 -9.18 5.93
N PRO A 593 -19.43 -9.87 5.80
CA PRO A 593 -19.37 -11.32 5.82
C PRO A 593 -19.67 -11.88 7.22
N PRO A 594 -20.13 -13.14 7.33
CA PRO A 594 -20.23 -13.83 8.61
C PRO A 594 -18.85 -14.16 9.16
N GLN A 595 -18.73 -14.27 10.49
CA GLN A 595 -17.44 -14.37 11.16
C GLN A 595 -16.87 -15.80 11.13
N ILE A 596 -15.56 -15.93 10.87
CA ILE A 596 -14.79 -17.16 11.11
C ILE A 596 -13.94 -16.95 12.37
N THR A 597 -13.97 -17.93 13.27
CA THR A 597 -13.21 -17.88 14.53
C THR A 597 -11.88 -18.62 14.37
N ILE A 598 -10.77 -17.96 14.72
CA ILE A 598 -9.42 -18.53 14.73
C ILE A 598 -8.87 -18.44 16.15
N GLN A 599 -8.54 -19.57 16.76
CA GLN A 599 -8.04 -19.66 18.13
C GLN A 599 -6.71 -20.41 18.17
N ILE A 600 -5.66 -19.74 18.66
CA ILE A 600 -4.31 -20.31 18.79
C ILE A 600 -4.08 -20.75 20.23
N GLU A 601 -3.67 -21.99 20.41
CA GLU A 601 -3.34 -22.55 21.72
C GLU A 601 -2.15 -21.79 22.35
N GLY A 602 -2.36 -21.25 23.55
CA GLY A 602 -1.35 -20.45 24.26
C GLY A 602 -1.26 -18.99 23.82
N GLY A 603 -2.16 -18.52 22.95
CA GLY A 603 -2.28 -17.11 22.54
C GLY A 603 -1.62 -16.76 21.21
N ASN A 604 -1.65 -15.48 20.85
CA ASN A 604 -1.24 -14.99 19.53
C ASN A 604 0.28 -14.87 19.34
N SER A 605 1.06 -15.08 20.40
CA SER A 605 2.52 -14.98 20.38
C SER A 605 3.13 -16.38 20.44
N ILE A 606 3.87 -16.75 19.39
CA ILE A 606 4.51 -18.06 19.26
C ILE A 606 6.03 -17.92 19.19
N GLN A 607 6.75 -18.99 19.53
CA GLN A 607 8.20 -19.07 19.42
C GLN A 607 8.60 -19.69 18.09
N LEU A 608 9.66 -19.18 17.50
CA LEU A 608 10.22 -19.67 16.23
C LEU A 608 10.47 -21.18 16.30
N LYS A 609 10.16 -21.91 15.22
CA LYS A 609 10.31 -23.37 15.10
C LYS A 609 9.57 -24.22 16.16
N LYS A 610 8.74 -23.64 17.04
CA LYS A 610 7.88 -24.40 17.94
C LYS A 610 6.50 -24.58 17.32
N GLN A 611 6.04 -25.82 17.31
CA GLN A 611 4.73 -26.17 16.82
C GLN A 611 3.65 -25.68 17.78
N ARG A 612 2.56 -25.13 17.24
CA ARG A 612 1.37 -24.72 17.98
C ARG A 612 0.11 -25.18 17.28
N THR A 613 -0.91 -25.52 18.06
CA THR A 613 -2.22 -25.90 17.54
C THR A 613 -3.09 -24.66 17.33
N VAL A 614 -3.84 -24.64 16.23
CA VAL A 614 -4.87 -23.65 15.94
C VAL A 614 -6.18 -24.36 15.65
N LEU A 615 -7.25 -23.91 16.28
CA LEU A 615 -8.62 -24.29 15.95
C LEU A 615 -9.25 -23.18 15.12
N VAL A 616 -9.64 -23.53 13.89
CA VAL A 616 -10.41 -22.64 13.01
C VAL A 616 -11.82 -23.18 12.89
N SER A 617 -12.81 -22.31 13.04
CA SER A 617 -14.20 -22.74 12.98
C SER A 617 -15.17 -21.69 12.44
N PHE A 618 -16.24 -22.17 11.85
CA PHE A 618 -17.36 -21.38 11.36
C PHE A 618 -18.68 -22.05 11.77
N THR A 619 -19.64 -21.24 12.22
CA THR A 619 -21.01 -21.67 12.50
C THR A 619 -21.94 -21.09 11.45
N ASN A 620 -22.82 -21.89 10.86
CA ASN A 620 -23.76 -21.40 9.86
C ASN A 620 -24.82 -20.51 10.52
N CYS A 621 -24.66 -19.19 10.36
CA CYS A 621 -25.60 -18.18 10.85
C CYS A 621 -26.74 -17.88 9.86
N LEU A 622 -26.75 -18.50 8.68
CA LEU A 622 -27.76 -18.26 7.64
C LEU A 622 -29.01 -19.11 7.92
N SER A 623 -30.16 -18.66 7.42
CA SER A 623 -31.43 -19.38 7.54
C SER A 623 -31.52 -20.62 6.65
N THR A 624 -30.54 -20.83 5.77
CA THR A 624 -30.50 -21.93 4.79
C THR A 624 -29.30 -22.84 5.02
N ALA A 625 -29.43 -24.12 4.67
CA ALA A 625 -28.32 -25.05 4.69
C ALA A 625 -27.29 -24.70 3.60
N LEU A 626 -26.00 -24.87 3.91
CA LEU A 626 -24.90 -24.68 2.97
C LEU A 626 -24.46 -26.03 2.41
N TYR A 627 -24.56 -26.18 1.09
CA TYR A 627 -24.14 -27.39 0.38
C TYR A 627 -22.65 -27.32 0.03
N GLU A 628 -21.95 -28.43 0.22
CA GLU A 628 -20.51 -28.56 -0.02
C GLU A 628 -19.69 -27.43 0.60
N ALA A 629 -19.95 -27.12 1.89
CA ALA A 629 -19.21 -26.10 2.63
C ALA A 629 -17.74 -26.48 2.75
N VAL A 630 -16.85 -25.57 2.34
CA VAL A 630 -15.39 -25.74 2.37
C VAL A 630 -14.75 -24.65 3.23
N LEU A 631 -14.18 -25.04 4.36
CA LEU A 631 -13.37 -24.18 5.21
C LEU A 631 -11.89 -24.38 4.88
N THR A 632 -11.24 -23.33 4.38
CA THR A 632 -9.82 -23.35 4.00
C THR A 632 -9.01 -22.45 4.92
N VAL A 633 -7.85 -22.92 5.37
CA VAL A 633 -6.91 -22.20 6.24
C VAL A 633 -5.54 -22.17 5.57
N GLN A 634 -4.91 -21.00 5.56
CA GLN A 634 -3.56 -20.82 5.03
C GLN A 634 -2.81 -19.76 5.83
N GLY A 635 -1.48 -19.80 5.80
CA GLY A 635 -0.65 -18.77 6.44
C GLY A 635 0.79 -18.84 5.96
N ALA A 636 1.22 -17.84 5.21
CA ALA A 636 2.60 -17.77 4.71
C ALA A 636 3.57 -17.72 5.90
N GLY A 637 4.60 -18.57 5.85
CA GLY A 637 5.58 -18.71 6.94
C GLY A 637 5.06 -19.39 8.21
N LEU A 638 3.82 -19.91 8.21
CA LEU A 638 3.20 -20.64 9.34
C LEU A 638 2.72 -22.05 8.98
N LEU A 639 2.24 -22.24 7.74
CA LEU A 639 1.67 -23.49 7.23
C LEU A 639 2.30 -23.84 5.88
N GLU A 640 2.53 -25.14 5.67
CA GLU A 640 2.83 -25.68 4.34
C GLU A 640 1.52 -25.92 3.59
N GLY A 641 1.28 -25.09 2.57
CA GLY A 641 0.09 -25.19 1.72
C GLY A 641 -1.23 -24.83 2.42
N LYS A 642 -2.34 -25.16 1.75
CA LYS A 642 -3.70 -24.91 2.23
C LYS A 642 -4.21 -26.11 3.02
N GLN A 643 -4.82 -25.85 4.17
CA GLN A 643 -5.47 -26.85 5.00
C GLN A 643 -6.99 -26.74 4.83
N VAL A 644 -7.67 -27.85 4.58
CA VAL A 644 -9.09 -27.83 4.20
C VAL A 644 -9.93 -28.75 5.10
N ALA A 645 -11.12 -28.30 5.46
CA ALA A 645 -12.23 -29.10 5.97
C ALA A 645 -13.43 -28.97 5.03
N LYS A 646 -14.19 -30.05 4.84
CA LYS A 646 -15.37 -30.10 3.96
C LYS A 646 -16.54 -30.73 4.69
N ILE A 647 -17.74 -30.18 4.51
CA ILE A 647 -19.01 -30.75 4.96
C ILE A 647 -19.99 -30.69 3.79
N ILE A 648 -20.64 -31.83 3.48
CA ILE A 648 -21.57 -31.93 2.34
C ILE A 648 -22.82 -31.07 2.55
N LEU A 649 -23.34 -31.06 3.77
CA LEU A 649 -24.53 -30.28 4.13
C LEU A 649 -24.32 -29.72 5.53
N LEU A 650 -24.21 -28.40 5.64
CA LEU A 650 -24.04 -27.69 6.90
C LEU A 650 -25.35 -26.96 7.24
N GLN A 651 -26.13 -27.50 8.19
CA GLN A 651 -27.44 -26.96 8.57
C GLN A 651 -27.32 -25.61 9.29
N PRO A 652 -28.39 -24.80 9.32
CA PRO A 652 -28.46 -23.62 10.19
C PRO A 652 -28.09 -23.97 11.64
N GLY A 653 -27.16 -23.23 12.24
CA GLY A 653 -26.65 -23.47 13.60
C GLY A 653 -25.57 -24.53 13.72
N GLU A 654 -25.32 -25.36 12.69
CA GLU A 654 -24.21 -26.33 12.70
C GLU A 654 -22.85 -25.67 12.48
N LYS A 655 -21.79 -26.39 12.85
CA LYS A 655 -20.42 -25.89 12.88
C LYS A 655 -19.50 -26.74 12.00
N ILE A 656 -18.64 -26.09 11.22
CA ILE A 656 -17.49 -26.70 10.54
C ILE A 656 -16.20 -26.25 11.23
N GLU A 657 -15.30 -27.19 11.49
CA GLU A 657 -14.06 -26.93 12.20
C GLU A 657 -12.86 -27.59 11.53
N LYS A 658 -11.68 -26.97 11.68
CA LYS A 658 -10.39 -27.53 11.30
C LYS A 658 -9.36 -27.23 12.37
N LYS A 659 -8.78 -28.28 12.94
CA LYS A 659 -7.58 -28.21 13.77
C LYS A 659 -6.35 -28.26 12.87
N VAL A 660 -5.46 -27.29 12.98
CA VAL A 660 -4.21 -27.22 12.20
C VAL A 660 -3.02 -27.01 13.14
N SER A 661 -1.86 -27.56 12.79
CA SER A 661 -0.62 -27.29 13.50
C SER A 661 0.22 -26.29 12.69
N ILE A 662 0.60 -25.19 13.32
CA ILE A 662 1.42 -24.13 12.72
C ILE A 662 2.85 -24.16 13.29
N THR A 663 3.83 -23.83 12.45
CA THR A 663 5.23 -23.67 12.86
C THR A 663 5.83 -22.49 12.10
N ALA A 664 6.33 -21.49 12.83
CA ALA A 664 6.90 -20.31 12.20
C ALA A 664 8.30 -20.58 11.59
N THR A 665 8.50 -20.14 10.35
CA THR A 665 9.78 -20.29 9.63
C THR A 665 10.70 -19.07 9.75
N SER A 666 10.14 -17.90 10.07
CA SER A 666 10.86 -16.63 10.25
C SER A 666 10.21 -15.80 11.37
N PRO A 667 11.00 -14.96 12.08
CA PRO A 667 10.47 -14.05 13.09
C PRO A 667 9.61 -12.94 12.46
N GLY A 668 8.92 -12.17 13.31
CA GLY A 668 8.09 -11.04 12.90
C GLY A 668 6.60 -11.35 12.89
N THR A 669 5.80 -10.52 12.23
CA THR A 669 4.35 -10.68 12.18
C THR A 669 3.94 -11.56 11.01
N LYS A 670 3.20 -12.64 11.29
CA LYS A 670 2.59 -13.52 10.31
C LYS A 670 1.06 -13.43 10.35
N LEU A 671 0.43 -13.89 9.29
CA LEU A 671 -1.04 -13.90 9.15
C LEU A 671 -1.54 -15.30 8.86
N LEU A 672 -2.52 -15.74 9.65
CA LEU A 672 -3.42 -16.81 9.27
C LEU A 672 -4.63 -16.21 8.56
N MET A 673 -5.02 -16.83 7.45
CA MET A 673 -6.21 -16.49 6.70
C MET A 673 -7.11 -17.72 6.64
N ALA A 674 -8.39 -17.52 6.95
CA ALA A 674 -9.42 -18.52 6.77
C ALA A 674 -10.47 -18.02 5.78
N THR A 675 -10.95 -18.90 4.91
CA THR A 675 -12.02 -18.61 3.95
C THR A 675 -13.07 -19.70 3.97
N LEU A 676 -14.32 -19.30 3.77
CA LEU A 676 -15.44 -20.20 3.61
C LEU A 676 -16.11 -19.99 2.25
N SER A 677 -16.35 -21.09 1.54
CA SER A 677 -17.12 -21.15 0.30
C SER A 677 -18.09 -22.34 0.33
N HIS A 678 -19.08 -22.34 -0.57
CA HIS A 678 -20.06 -23.43 -0.71
C HIS A 678 -20.53 -23.55 -2.17
N SER A 679 -21.25 -24.60 -2.55
CA SER A 679 -21.63 -24.82 -3.96
C SER A 679 -22.76 -23.90 -4.44
N ASN A 680 -23.69 -23.48 -3.56
CA ASN A 680 -24.80 -22.57 -3.95
C ASN A 680 -24.34 -21.16 -4.39
N ASN A 681 -23.13 -20.73 -4.02
CA ASN A 681 -22.54 -19.47 -4.47
C ASN A 681 -21.03 -19.70 -4.63
N PRO A 682 -20.49 -19.64 -5.86
CA PRO A 682 -19.08 -19.94 -6.11
C PRO A 682 -18.12 -18.91 -5.49
N ASN A 683 -18.62 -17.76 -5.03
CA ASN A 683 -17.82 -16.76 -4.34
C ASN A 683 -17.56 -17.14 -2.88
N ILE A 684 -16.42 -16.67 -2.36
CA ILE A 684 -16.08 -16.80 -0.94
C ILE A 684 -17.05 -15.94 -0.15
N ILE A 685 -17.88 -16.57 0.67
CA ILE A 685 -18.88 -15.86 1.47
C ILE A 685 -18.30 -15.24 2.75
N ALA A 686 -17.17 -15.75 3.23
CA ALA A 686 -16.48 -15.19 4.38
C ALA A 686 -14.97 -15.33 4.26
N ARG A 687 -14.25 -14.27 4.63
CA ARG A 687 -12.79 -14.26 4.74
C ARG A 687 -12.40 -13.60 6.05
N TRP A 688 -11.54 -14.26 6.82
CA TRP A 688 -11.07 -13.75 8.10
C TRP A 688 -9.56 -13.89 8.24
N TYR A 689 -8.96 -12.96 8.96
CA TYR A 689 -7.53 -12.90 9.18
C TYR A 689 -7.22 -12.89 10.67
N HIS A 690 -6.13 -13.54 11.05
CA HIS A 690 -5.64 -13.56 12.42
C HIS A 690 -4.15 -13.28 12.47
N LYS A 691 -3.78 -12.29 13.28
CA LYS A 691 -2.38 -11.89 13.49
C LYS A 691 -1.67 -12.87 14.40
N VAL A 692 -0.47 -13.28 14.01
CA VAL A 692 0.41 -14.15 14.79
C VAL A 692 1.76 -13.46 14.95
N SER A 693 2.15 -13.19 16.20
CA SER A 693 3.45 -12.59 16.52
C SER A 693 4.47 -13.70 16.74
N VAL A 694 5.55 -13.72 15.95
CA VAL A 694 6.62 -14.73 16.07
C VAL A 694 7.83 -14.12 16.76
N THR A 695 8.12 -14.63 17.95
CA THR A 695 9.31 -14.31 18.74
C THR A 695 10.45 -15.28 18.40
N ALA A 696 11.68 -14.78 18.38
CA ALA A 696 12.88 -15.57 18.10
C ALA A 696 13.15 -16.63 19.18
#